data_AF-A0A7Y5NU87-F1
#
_entry.id   AF-A0A7Y5NU87-F1
#
_cell.length_a   1.000
_cell.length_b   1.000
_cell.length_c   1.000
_cell.angle_alpha   90.00
_cell.angle_beta   90.00
_cell.angle_gamma   90.00
#
_symmetry.space_group_name_H-M   'P 1'
#
loop_
_entity.id
_entity.type
_entity.pdbx_description
1 polymer ?
#
loop_
_entity_poly.entity_id
_entity_poly.type
_entity_poly.pdbx_seq_one_letter_code
_entity_poly.pdbx_strand_id
1 'polypeptide(L)'
;MASLFKLLFDTLPFAGVEQQILKKKTSIDEVPLTDVAHHVRFITDLYNQMKYLSPPVTEAETSEKGLEKVLSEAGGESDHGLEADPNNPRRNRDIWGVDGQLSVNEFHNVTCQVASDQFRRYKVFEYVYFGNDYQGTFEPEVAVRTASGEYRLRLNDEGCLATFRIKDGVIRDRVHRFWPIPQQNEIAFLHVFAWDINEANGKVVPLNNLASDHADARELQKFREACQRLNNYTADQTRAAEALFQDNLWRPAVPAPILSTVPVPGASPAGAVAAAAVAAAQIQAVNTRVIVTCSLTLHRENNTFTPGRPAWAAKIEPHIMVKCTVPLLEVGAGLKIRRPAQTEIDGATVDPAKRSCGGCSEMNQDIGSILVADRNQEGFDKPLVGNAPYPHWDNMFSYYLPDPAGKGKLRDMPIKVVDRTRKMAKNIDGAITRIGDPVGRIIKLDRQGAFDNIHVAPTMRVPDVDAAMEIIAEHEIDDRAKWGLDDIYMAPICAHDCFHMHWRWTNDVSGSDRSSFGWNGGKPYTQPGYNMVPENQDVYLRIHGPEIFSYYARAFDAPADAWQIFCHHGGAYVVEVRAAPDSLRAGLHIDPENYLQSVPVKFKKGKEGSPLPVVYNMSRWSVFYWNNRYYIKDGEKHERVKIHDLQTILTGEGERGRH
;
A
#
# COMPACT_ATOMS: atom_id res chain seq x y z
N MET A 1 -2.66 30.82 -12.11
CA MET A 1 -3.76 30.13 -12.81
C MET A 1 -3.28 28.74 -13.19
N ALA A 2 -3.26 27.81 -12.23
CA ALA A 2 -3.05 26.39 -12.49
C ALA A 2 -4.29 25.71 -11.93
N SER A 3 -5.04 25.00 -12.77
CA SER A 3 -6.39 24.55 -12.45
C SER A 3 -6.43 23.45 -11.40
N LEU A 4 -7.65 23.22 -10.90
CA LEU A 4 -8.01 22.03 -10.12
C LEU A 4 -7.59 20.72 -10.81
N PHE A 5 -7.68 20.62 -12.13
CA PHE A 5 -7.32 19.40 -12.82
C PHE A 5 -5.82 19.14 -12.92
N LYS A 6 -4.99 20.17 -13.14
CA LYS A 6 -3.52 19.96 -13.22
C LYS A 6 -3.03 19.42 -11.88
N LEU A 7 -3.64 19.98 -10.85
CA LEU A 7 -3.50 19.57 -9.48
C LEU A 7 -3.99 18.13 -9.21
N LEU A 8 -5.08 17.66 -9.83
CA LEU A 8 -5.56 16.28 -9.74
C LEU A 8 -4.65 15.29 -10.51
N PHE A 9 -4.27 15.60 -11.76
CA PHE A 9 -3.51 14.68 -12.60
C PHE A 9 -2.00 14.66 -12.30
N ASP A 10 -1.42 15.72 -11.71
CA ASP A 10 -0.03 15.74 -11.19
C ASP A 10 0.14 14.90 -9.91
N THR A 11 -0.97 14.43 -9.32
CA THR A 11 -0.95 13.73 -8.02
C THR A 11 -1.60 12.36 -8.03
N LEU A 12 -2.42 12.06 -9.03
CA LEU A 12 -3.09 10.78 -9.14
C LEU A 12 -2.28 9.79 -9.98
N PRO A 13 -2.54 8.47 -9.87
CA PRO A 13 -1.93 7.46 -10.74
C PRO A 13 -2.34 7.61 -12.23
N PHE A 14 -2.90 8.73 -12.65
CA PHE A 14 -3.50 8.96 -13.96
C PHE A 14 -2.58 9.61 -14.99
N ALA A 15 -1.30 9.83 -14.66
CA ALA A 15 -0.30 10.45 -15.54
C ALA A 15 -0.17 9.80 -16.94
N GLY A 16 -0.61 8.55 -17.11
CA GLY A 16 -0.65 7.88 -18.40
C GLY A 16 -1.56 8.53 -19.45
N VAL A 17 -2.61 9.22 -19.01
CA VAL A 17 -3.58 9.89 -19.89
C VAL A 17 -2.95 11.12 -20.54
N GLU A 18 -2.19 11.92 -19.79
CA GLU A 18 -1.50 13.11 -20.30
C GLU A 18 -0.47 12.75 -21.37
N GLN A 19 0.27 11.64 -21.23
CA GLN A 19 1.25 11.24 -22.22
C GLN A 19 0.66 10.61 -23.49
N GLN A 20 -0.49 9.93 -23.42
CA GLN A 20 -1.19 9.51 -24.64
C GLN A 20 -1.75 10.71 -25.42
N ILE A 21 -2.23 11.71 -24.67
CA ILE A 21 -2.67 13.01 -25.18
C ILE A 21 -1.50 13.75 -25.86
N LEU A 22 -0.31 13.79 -25.24
CA LEU A 22 0.87 14.47 -25.78
C LEU A 22 1.53 13.73 -26.96
N LYS A 23 1.44 12.40 -27.03
CA LYS A 23 1.96 11.60 -28.17
C LYS A 23 1.25 11.86 -29.49
N LYS A 24 0.02 12.41 -29.49
CA LYS A 24 -0.69 12.80 -30.72
C LYS A 24 -0.28 14.16 -31.29
N LYS A 25 0.69 14.86 -30.69
CA LYS A 25 1.35 16.00 -31.36
C LYS A 25 2.35 15.50 -32.41
N THR A 26 1.87 15.32 -33.63
CA THR A 26 2.69 15.54 -34.83
C THR A 26 3.07 17.01 -34.89
N SER A 27 4.27 17.36 -34.44
CA SER A 27 5.34 17.88 -35.30
C SER A 27 6.62 18.03 -34.46
N ILE A 28 7.55 17.11 -34.64
CA ILE A 28 8.98 17.38 -34.44
C ILE A 28 9.36 18.26 -35.63
N ASP A 29 9.32 19.58 -35.39
CA ASP A 29 9.81 20.76 -36.12
C ASP A 29 10.09 20.62 -37.64
N GLU A 30 9.64 21.51 -38.53
CA GLU A 30 10.19 22.88 -38.71
C GLU A 30 11.70 23.06 -38.37
N VAL A 31 12.52 22.03 -38.58
CA VAL A 31 13.99 22.18 -38.67
C VAL A 31 14.49 21.51 -39.96
N PRO A 32 15.24 22.23 -40.83
CA PRO A 32 15.76 21.69 -42.08
C PRO A 32 16.65 20.46 -41.87
N LEU A 33 16.39 19.44 -42.68
CA LEU A 33 17.03 18.12 -42.73
C LEU A 33 18.48 18.14 -43.28
N THR A 34 19.31 19.09 -42.84
CA THR A 34 20.72 19.19 -43.30
C THR A 34 21.79 19.16 -42.22
N ASP A 35 21.46 19.07 -40.91
CA ASP A 35 22.50 19.00 -39.85
C ASP A 35 22.31 17.91 -38.78
N VAL A 36 21.70 16.76 -39.14
CA VAL A 36 21.74 15.53 -38.31
C VAL A 36 22.67 14.48 -38.92
N ALA A 37 23.91 14.89 -39.22
CA ALA A 37 24.99 13.98 -39.59
C ALA A 37 26.04 13.80 -38.48
N HIS A 38 25.91 14.45 -37.31
CA HIS A 38 26.97 14.44 -36.29
C HIS A 38 26.62 13.83 -34.92
N HIS A 39 25.42 13.26 -34.71
CA HIS A 39 25.08 12.59 -33.43
C HIS A 39 24.84 11.07 -33.48
N VAL A 40 24.90 10.46 -34.68
CA VAL A 40 24.82 8.98 -34.82
C VAL A 40 26.21 8.32 -34.96
N ARG A 41 27.26 9.10 -35.26
CA ARG A 41 28.65 8.59 -35.24
C ARG A 41 29.25 8.48 -33.83
N PHE A 42 28.88 9.35 -32.89
CA PHE A 42 29.48 9.31 -31.55
C PHE A 42 29.08 8.04 -30.75
N ILE A 43 27.85 7.56 -30.88
CA ILE A 43 27.39 6.37 -30.15
C ILE A 43 27.86 5.07 -30.82
N THR A 44 27.96 5.05 -32.15
CA THR A 44 28.45 3.89 -32.90
C THR A 44 29.97 3.72 -32.79
N ASP A 45 30.72 4.84 -32.73
CA ASP A 45 32.17 4.81 -32.56
C ASP A 45 32.59 4.52 -31.10
N LEU A 46 31.80 4.94 -30.11
CA LEU A 46 32.01 4.56 -28.70
C LEU A 46 31.75 3.06 -28.46
N TYR A 47 30.73 2.50 -29.12
CA TYR A 47 30.41 1.07 -29.05
C TYR A 47 31.48 0.19 -29.72
N ASN A 48 32.10 0.68 -30.80
CA ASN A 48 33.16 -0.06 -31.51
C ASN A 48 34.56 0.12 -30.87
N GLN A 49 34.83 1.24 -30.18
CA GLN A 49 36.09 1.44 -29.43
C GLN A 49 36.14 0.68 -28.10
N MET A 50 35.00 0.34 -27.51
CA MET A 50 34.98 -0.47 -26.28
C MET A 50 35.12 -1.99 -26.50
N LYS A 51 35.22 -2.46 -27.76
CA LYS A 51 35.38 -3.89 -28.08
C LYS A 51 36.82 -4.38 -28.15
N TYR A 52 37.81 -3.52 -27.98
CA TYR A 52 39.24 -3.87 -28.10
C TYR A 52 40.10 -3.33 -26.96
N LEU A 53 39.74 -3.60 -25.70
CA LEU A 53 40.70 -3.53 -24.59
C LEU A 53 40.40 -4.62 -23.56
N SER A 54 40.97 -5.80 -23.76
CA SER A 54 41.34 -6.69 -22.67
C SER A 54 42.64 -7.40 -23.05
N PRO A 55 43.69 -7.34 -22.21
CA PRO A 55 44.91 -8.09 -22.42
C PRO A 55 44.66 -9.59 -22.16
N PRO A 56 45.50 -10.49 -22.69
CA PRO A 56 45.36 -11.91 -22.42
C PRO A 56 45.77 -12.17 -20.97
N VAL A 57 44.86 -12.72 -20.17
CA VAL A 57 45.21 -13.31 -18.87
C VAL A 57 45.13 -14.82 -19.03
N THR A 58 46.29 -15.43 -18.84
CA THR A 58 46.58 -16.85 -18.76
C THR A 58 45.78 -17.55 -17.67
N GLU A 59 45.52 -18.83 -17.90
CA GLU A 59 44.96 -19.82 -16.98
C GLU A 59 45.58 -19.75 -15.58
N ALA A 60 44.74 -19.56 -14.56
CA ALA A 60 44.70 -20.31 -13.30
C ALA A 60 43.68 -19.65 -12.35
N GLU A 61 43.09 -20.47 -11.49
CA GLU A 61 42.31 -20.13 -10.31
C GLU A 61 40.77 -20.08 -10.47
N THR A 62 40.25 -21.28 -10.22
CA THR A 62 38.90 -21.68 -9.79
C THR A 62 38.37 -20.93 -8.55
N SER A 63 37.04 -20.92 -8.45
CA SER A 63 36.18 -20.68 -7.27
C SER A 63 36.04 -19.24 -6.74
N GLU A 64 35.21 -18.44 -7.41
CA GLU A 64 34.26 -17.47 -6.80
C GLU A 64 33.40 -16.83 -7.90
N LYS A 65 34.03 -16.53 -9.04
CA LYS A 65 33.39 -15.87 -10.19
C LYS A 65 32.34 -16.72 -10.92
N GLY A 66 32.33 -18.04 -10.72
CA GLY A 66 31.31 -18.93 -11.28
C GLY A 66 29.93 -18.69 -10.67
N LEU A 67 29.87 -18.36 -9.38
CA LEU A 67 28.61 -18.10 -8.68
C LEU A 67 28.09 -16.69 -8.99
N GLU A 68 28.97 -15.69 -9.07
CA GLU A 68 28.59 -14.34 -9.52
C GLU A 68 28.11 -14.34 -10.97
N LYS A 69 28.72 -15.14 -11.86
CA LYS A 69 28.27 -15.25 -13.25
C LYS A 69 26.88 -15.88 -13.34
N VAL A 70 26.62 -16.98 -12.63
CA VAL A 70 25.29 -17.62 -12.57
C VAL A 70 24.25 -16.71 -11.92
N LEU A 71 24.59 -15.93 -10.89
CA LEU A 71 23.68 -14.96 -10.28
C LEU A 71 23.47 -13.71 -11.15
N SER A 72 24.45 -13.30 -11.96
CA SER A 72 24.31 -12.20 -12.91
C SER A 72 23.55 -12.60 -14.18
N GLU A 73 23.63 -13.87 -14.59
CA GLU A 73 22.89 -14.43 -15.73
C GLU A 73 21.48 -14.89 -15.33
N ALA A 74 21.26 -15.33 -14.07
CA ALA A 74 19.92 -15.59 -13.51
C ALA A 74 19.21 -14.30 -13.03
N GLY A 75 19.95 -13.27 -12.63
CA GLY A 75 19.45 -11.92 -12.36
C GLY A 75 19.40 -11.01 -13.59
N GLY A 76 19.77 -11.55 -14.75
CA GLY A 76 19.77 -10.90 -16.06
C GLY A 76 18.45 -11.01 -16.82
N GLU A 77 17.34 -11.32 -16.15
CA GLU A 77 16.05 -10.82 -16.64
C GLU A 77 16.10 -9.30 -16.53
N SER A 78 16.57 -8.69 -17.62
CA SER A 78 16.33 -7.29 -17.91
C SER A 78 14.94 -6.90 -17.42
N ASP A 79 14.86 -5.77 -16.74
CA ASP A 79 13.63 -5.05 -16.31
C ASP A 79 12.67 -4.72 -17.49
N HIS A 80 12.81 -5.39 -18.64
CA HIS A 80 11.91 -5.48 -19.79
C HIS A 80 10.58 -6.19 -19.49
N GLY A 81 10.27 -6.51 -18.22
CA GLY A 81 8.99 -7.08 -17.78
C GLY A 81 7.75 -6.19 -18.02
N LEU A 82 7.90 -5.01 -18.62
CA LEU A 82 6.79 -4.19 -19.12
C LEU A 82 6.62 -4.26 -20.66
N GLU A 83 7.58 -4.81 -21.41
CA GLU A 83 7.41 -5.11 -22.84
C GLU A 83 6.75 -6.48 -23.00
N ALA A 84 5.50 -6.56 -22.54
CA ALA A 84 4.67 -7.75 -22.64
C ALA A 84 4.51 -8.18 -24.11
N ASP A 85 4.70 -9.48 -24.38
CA ASP A 85 4.36 -10.12 -25.65
C ASP A 85 2.97 -9.66 -26.11
N PRO A 86 2.87 -8.89 -27.21
CA PRO A 86 1.60 -8.34 -27.69
C PRO A 86 0.60 -9.44 -28.11
N ASN A 87 1.06 -10.68 -28.29
CA ASN A 87 0.20 -11.80 -28.67
C ASN A 87 -0.34 -12.60 -27.48
N ASN A 88 0.00 -12.25 -26.23
CA ASN A 88 -0.51 -12.99 -25.08
C ASN A 88 -2.01 -12.71 -24.89
N PRO A 89 -2.92 -13.67 -25.14
CA PRO A 89 -4.37 -13.47 -25.02
C PRO A 89 -4.81 -13.12 -23.59
N ARG A 90 -3.94 -13.32 -22.60
CA ARG A 90 -4.15 -12.90 -21.20
C ARG A 90 -4.17 -11.37 -21.05
N ARG A 91 -3.54 -10.60 -21.95
CA ARG A 91 -3.42 -9.14 -21.85
C ARG A 91 -4.73 -8.39 -22.04
N ASN A 92 -5.67 -8.94 -22.82
CA ASN A 92 -6.91 -8.26 -23.19
C ASN A 92 -8.08 -8.53 -22.23
N ARG A 93 -7.85 -9.23 -21.12
CA ARG A 93 -8.91 -9.50 -20.13
C ARG A 93 -8.80 -8.53 -18.98
N ASP A 94 -9.95 -8.02 -18.57
CA ASP A 94 -10.10 -7.24 -17.35
C ASP A 94 -9.96 -8.20 -16.16
N ILE A 95 -8.93 -8.02 -15.33
CA ILE A 95 -8.81 -8.78 -14.10
C ILE A 95 -9.69 -8.18 -12.99
N TRP A 96 -10.06 -6.90 -13.06
CA TRP A 96 -10.87 -6.26 -12.02
C TRP A 96 -12.34 -6.15 -12.42
N GLY A 97 -13.21 -6.37 -11.44
CA GLY A 97 -14.63 -6.05 -11.50
C GLY A 97 -15.05 -5.27 -10.27
N VAL A 98 -15.97 -4.32 -10.42
CA VAL A 98 -16.58 -3.58 -9.31
C VAL A 98 -18.07 -3.53 -9.62
N ASP A 99 -18.90 -4.09 -8.74
CA ASP A 99 -20.35 -3.91 -8.88
C ASP A 99 -20.64 -2.43 -8.64
N GLY A 100 -21.49 -1.86 -9.50
CA GLY A 100 -21.65 -0.42 -9.67
C GLY A 100 -21.59 0.40 -8.37
N GLN A 101 -21.05 1.61 -8.50
CA GLN A 101 -20.94 2.56 -7.41
C GLN A 101 -22.34 2.88 -6.83
N LEU A 102 -22.58 2.49 -5.58
CA LEU A 102 -23.85 2.75 -4.89
C LEU A 102 -23.95 4.20 -4.37
N SER A 103 -22.81 4.81 -4.00
CA SER A 103 -22.71 6.22 -3.61
C SER A 103 -21.33 6.81 -3.91
N VAL A 104 -21.17 8.13 -3.78
CA VAL A 104 -19.91 8.86 -4.02
C VAL A 104 -18.77 8.55 -3.04
N ASN A 105 -19.06 7.85 -1.94
CA ASN A 105 -18.10 7.58 -0.86
C ASN A 105 -17.89 6.07 -0.62
N GLU A 106 -18.37 5.19 -1.50
CA GLU A 106 -18.17 3.76 -1.35
C GLU A 106 -18.08 2.99 -2.67
N PHE A 107 -17.32 1.90 -2.63
CA PHE A 107 -17.27 0.87 -3.67
C PHE A 107 -17.69 -0.47 -3.08
N HIS A 108 -18.46 -1.27 -3.85
CA HIS A 108 -18.95 -2.58 -3.43
C HIS A 108 -18.49 -3.70 -4.36
N ASN A 109 -18.42 -4.90 -3.80
CA ASN A 109 -18.09 -6.15 -4.50
C ASN A 109 -16.90 -5.97 -5.46
N VAL A 110 -15.80 -5.43 -4.94
CA VAL A 110 -14.54 -5.35 -5.68
C VAL A 110 -14.02 -6.76 -5.86
N THR A 111 -13.83 -7.19 -7.11
CA THR A 111 -13.48 -8.55 -7.48
C THR A 111 -12.23 -8.59 -8.35
N CYS A 112 -11.41 -9.62 -8.20
CA CYS A 112 -10.18 -9.85 -8.97
C CYS A 112 -10.22 -11.22 -9.64
N GLN A 113 -9.89 -11.28 -10.92
CA GLN A 113 -9.73 -12.49 -11.70
C GLN A 113 -8.29 -12.98 -11.55
N VAL A 114 -8.14 -14.22 -11.10
CA VAL A 114 -6.82 -14.78 -10.78
C VAL A 114 -6.40 -15.76 -11.88
N ALA A 115 -5.33 -15.41 -12.60
CA ALA A 115 -4.89 -16.15 -13.78
C ALA A 115 -4.43 -17.59 -13.48
N SER A 116 -3.85 -17.82 -12.30
CA SER A 116 -3.36 -19.13 -11.84
C SER A 116 -4.47 -20.13 -11.53
N ASP A 117 -5.71 -19.67 -11.35
CA ASP A 117 -6.84 -20.50 -10.91
C ASP A 117 -7.96 -20.55 -11.95
N GLN A 118 -7.58 -20.89 -13.20
CA GLN A 118 -8.48 -20.97 -14.34
C GLN A 118 -9.27 -19.67 -14.60
N PHE A 119 -8.72 -18.52 -14.19
CA PHE A 119 -9.40 -17.23 -14.31
C PHE A 119 -10.71 -17.16 -13.51
N ARG A 120 -10.79 -17.81 -12.35
CA ARG A 120 -11.89 -17.58 -11.43
C ARG A 120 -11.83 -16.15 -10.89
N ARG A 121 -13.00 -15.54 -10.78
CA ARG A 121 -13.18 -14.21 -10.20
C ARG A 121 -13.49 -14.37 -8.72
N TYR A 122 -12.69 -13.72 -7.89
CA TYR A 122 -12.78 -13.73 -6.44
C TYR A 122 -13.21 -12.37 -5.93
N LYS A 123 -14.14 -12.36 -4.97
CA LYS A 123 -14.47 -11.15 -4.23
C LYS A 123 -13.32 -10.76 -3.29
N VAL A 124 -12.69 -9.64 -3.58
CA VAL A 124 -11.61 -9.06 -2.77
C VAL A 124 -12.21 -8.25 -1.62
N PHE A 125 -13.12 -7.34 -1.93
CA PHE A 125 -13.84 -6.55 -0.92
C PHE A 125 -15.34 -6.67 -1.09
N GLU A 126 -16.05 -6.82 0.02
CA GLU A 126 -17.48 -6.51 0.06
C GLU A 126 -17.68 -5.01 -0.11
N TYR A 127 -16.89 -4.19 0.61
CA TYR A 127 -16.88 -2.76 0.40
C TYR A 127 -15.57 -2.07 0.80
N VAL A 128 -15.38 -0.89 0.23
CA VAL A 128 -14.37 0.11 0.62
C VAL A 128 -15.10 1.44 0.81
N TYR A 129 -15.11 1.96 2.05
CA TYR A 129 -15.76 3.22 2.42
C TYR A 129 -14.73 4.31 2.67
N PHE A 130 -14.98 5.51 2.17
CA PHE A 130 -14.18 6.71 2.43
C PHE A 130 -14.84 7.56 3.52
N GLY A 131 -14.03 8.07 4.45
CA GLY A 131 -14.57 8.82 5.59
C GLY A 131 -13.54 9.08 6.69
N ASN A 132 -13.98 8.98 7.94
CA ASN A 132 -13.18 9.25 9.13
C ASN A 132 -13.68 8.40 10.32
N ASP A 133 -12.75 7.86 11.13
CA ASP A 133 -13.03 7.01 12.30
C ASP A 133 -12.50 7.59 13.62
N TYR A 134 -12.29 8.92 13.67
CA TYR A 134 -11.68 9.57 14.83
C TYR A 134 -12.44 9.33 16.15
N GLN A 135 -13.78 9.28 16.10
CA GLN A 135 -14.65 9.14 17.27
C GLN A 135 -15.09 7.70 17.54
N GLY A 136 -14.51 6.72 16.83
CA GLY A 136 -14.90 5.30 16.94
C GLY A 136 -16.21 4.94 16.25
N THR A 137 -16.85 5.92 15.61
CA THR A 137 -17.88 5.68 14.60
C THR A 137 -17.31 6.14 13.27
N PHE A 138 -17.43 5.29 12.25
CA PHE A 138 -16.99 5.62 10.91
C PHE A 138 -18.03 6.49 10.23
N GLU A 139 -17.69 7.74 9.96
CA GLU A 139 -18.56 8.72 9.33
C GLU A 139 -18.05 9.04 7.91
N PRO A 140 -18.93 9.22 6.91
CA PRO A 140 -18.55 9.54 5.54
C PRO A 140 -18.19 11.02 5.41
N GLU A 141 -17.14 11.45 6.09
CA GLU A 141 -16.68 12.84 6.12
C GLU A 141 -15.16 12.93 6.25
N VAL A 142 -14.61 14.09 5.87
CA VAL A 142 -13.24 14.50 6.18
C VAL A 142 -13.29 15.61 7.22
N ALA A 143 -12.48 15.49 8.27
CA ALA A 143 -12.33 16.55 9.27
C ALA A 143 -11.16 17.46 8.89
N VAL A 144 -11.37 18.77 8.88
CA VAL A 144 -10.30 19.77 8.71
C VAL A 144 -10.31 20.73 9.88
N ARG A 145 -9.14 21.08 10.40
CA ARG A 145 -8.99 22.09 11.44
C ARG A 145 -8.16 23.26 10.92
N THR A 146 -8.76 24.44 10.91
CA THR A 146 -8.08 25.70 10.60
C THR A 146 -7.78 26.44 11.91
N ALA A 147 -7.24 27.65 11.84
CA ALA A 147 -7.05 28.50 13.02
C ALA A 147 -8.39 28.93 13.67
N SER A 148 -9.49 28.98 12.91
CA SER A 148 -10.80 29.42 13.41
C SER A 148 -11.64 28.30 14.01
N GLY A 149 -11.39 27.03 13.66
CA GLY A 149 -12.16 25.91 14.20
C GLY A 149 -11.93 24.59 13.48
N GLU A 150 -12.72 23.60 13.89
CA GLU A 150 -12.80 22.30 13.23
C GLU A 150 -14.10 22.21 12.43
N TYR A 151 -13.98 21.69 11.21
CA TYR A 151 -15.06 21.60 10.24
C TYR A 151 -15.14 20.18 9.70
N ARG A 152 -16.37 19.69 9.49
CA ARG A 152 -16.64 18.37 8.93
C ARG A 152 -17.18 18.52 7.51
N LEU A 153 -16.48 17.92 6.55
CA LEU A 153 -16.77 17.98 5.12
C LEU A 153 -17.37 16.65 4.70
N ARG A 154 -18.69 16.62 4.50
CA ARG A 154 -19.39 15.37 4.14
C ARG A 154 -18.93 14.86 2.77
N LEU A 155 -18.90 13.55 2.61
CA LEU A 155 -18.63 12.87 1.35
C LEU A 155 -19.96 12.35 0.79
N ASN A 156 -20.78 13.26 0.29
CA ASN A 156 -22.11 13.00 -0.25
C ASN A 156 -22.31 13.68 -1.62
N ASP A 157 -23.46 13.44 -2.25
CA ASP A 157 -23.77 14.00 -3.57
C ASP A 157 -23.83 15.54 -3.58
N GLU A 158 -24.14 16.15 -2.43
CA GLU A 158 -24.12 17.60 -2.27
C GLU A 158 -22.69 18.15 -2.39
N GLY A 159 -21.69 17.47 -1.85
CA GLY A 159 -20.29 17.89 -1.96
C GLY A 159 -19.61 17.49 -3.26
N CYS A 160 -20.10 16.44 -3.93
CA CYS A 160 -19.46 15.84 -5.09
C CYS A 160 -19.65 16.70 -6.35
N LEU A 161 -18.54 17.27 -6.84
CA LEU A 161 -18.50 18.09 -8.05
C LEU A 161 -18.39 17.25 -9.32
N ALA A 162 -17.60 16.18 -9.28
CA ALA A 162 -17.31 15.37 -10.46
C ALA A 162 -16.90 13.95 -10.07
N THR A 163 -17.21 13.02 -10.97
CA THR A 163 -16.80 11.63 -10.89
C THR A 163 -16.16 11.22 -12.21
N PHE A 164 -15.02 10.55 -12.13
CA PHE A 164 -14.28 10.04 -13.26
C PHE A 164 -14.08 8.54 -13.12
N ARG A 165 -14.14 7.84 -14.24
CA ARG A 165 -13.74 6.45 -14.37
C ARG A 165 -12.70 6.36 -15.47
N ILE A 166 -11.55 5.82 -15.14
CA ILE A 166 -10.41 5.68 -16.05
C ILE A 166 -10.16 4.18 -16.23
N LYS A 167 -9.85 3.78 -17.46
CA LYS A 167 -9.49 2.40 -17.80
C LYS A 167 -8.13 2.37 -18.49
N ASP A 168 -7.35 1.32 -18.23
CA ASP A 168 -6.08 1.00 -18.92
C ASP A 168 -5.03 2.14 -18.88
N GLY A 169 -4.82 2.71 -17.69
CA GLY A 169 -3.81 3.74 -17.43
C GLY A 169 -2.40 3.15 -17.24
N VAL A 170 -1.36 3.92 -17.54
CA VAL A 170 0.04 3.51 -17.29
C VAL A 170 0.79 4.63 -16.57
N ILE A 171 1.36 4.32 -15.43
CA ILE A 171 2.33 5.17 -14.73
C ILE A 171 3.72 4.72 -15.19
N ARG A 172 4.47 5.64 -15.80
CA ARG A 172 5.85 5.36 -16.23
C ARG A 172 6.84 5.71 -15.12
N ASP A 173 7.98 5.01 -15.12
CA ASP A 173 9.04 5.20 -14.13
C ASP A 173 9.45 6.66 -13.99
N ARG A 174 9.62 7.13 -12.75
CA ARG A 174 10.20 8.44 -12.38
C ARG A 174 9.54 9.70 -12.96
N VAL A 175 8.46 9.58 -13.71
CA VAL A 175 7.76 10.75 -14.27
C VAL A 175 6.93 11.44 -13.20
N HIS A 176 6.28 10.66 -12.34
CA HIS A 176 5.33 11.19 -11.38
C HIS A 176 5.98 11.38 -10.00
N ARG A 177 5.87 12.60 -9.46
CA ARG A 177 6.49 13.02 -8.18
C ARG A 177 6.11 12.10 -7.02
N PHE A 178 4.85 11.71 -7.05
CA PHE A 178 4.16 11.08 -5.96
C PHE A 178 4.22 9.56 -6.16
N TRP A 179 3.74 9.02 -7.27
CA TRP A 179 3.82 7.60 -7.63
C TRP A 179 4.97 7.32 -8.64
N PRO A 180 6.24 7.28 -8.21
CA PRO A 180 7.37 7.06 -9.09
C PRO A 180 7.53 5.61 -9.55
N ILE A 181 6.80 4.67 -8.93
CA ILE A 181 6.90 3.24 -9.25
C ILE A 181 6.05 2.95 -10.51
N PRO A 182 6.63 2.28 -11.53
CA PRO A 182 5.89 1.90 -12.73
C PRO A 182 4.72 0.99 -12.39
N GLN A 183 3.55 1.33 -12.90
CA GLN A 183 2.33 0.57 -12.66
C GLN A 183 1.40 0.64 -13.87
N GLN A 184 0.61 -0.42 -14.04
CA GLN A 184 -0.45 -0.48 -15.03
C GLN A 184 -1.79 -0.48 -14.30
N ASN A 185 -2.50 0.64 -14.37
CA ASN A 185 -3.84 0.75 -13.82
C ASN A 185 -4.79 0.06 -14.80
N GLU A 186 -5.63 -0.83 -14.30
CA GLU A 186 -6.69 -1.39 -15.12
C GLU A 186 -7.95 -0.55 -15.02
N ILE A 187 -8.40 -0.27 -13.79
CA ILE A 187 -9.59 0.52 -13.52
C ILE A 187 -9.25 1.50 -12.42
N ALA A 188 -9.70 2.74 -12.57
CA ALA A 188 -9.65 3.69 -11.49
C ALA A 188 -10.88 4.56 -11.43
N PHE A 189 -11.27 4.89 -10.21
CA PHE A 189 -12.40 5.75 -9.90
C PHE A 189 -11.90 6.95 -9.13
N LEU A 190 -12.43 8.13 -9.43
CA LEU A 190 -12.10 9.37 -8.74
C LEU A 190 -13.38 10.18 -8.50
N HIS A 191 -13.66 10.50 -7.24
CA HIS A 191 -14.68 11.45 -6.84
C HIS A 191 -14.01 12.71 -6.33
N VAL A 192 -14.46 13.86 -6.82
CA VAL A 192 -13.93 15.17 -6.45
C VAL A 192 -15.02 15.92 -5.70
N PHE A 193 -14.74 16.26 -4.45
CA PHE A 193 -15.61 17.06 -3.59
C PHE A 193 -14.98 18.42 -3.37
N ALA A 194 -15.81 19.44 -3.23
CA ALA A 194 -15.32 20.76 -2.86
C ALA A 194 -16.28 21.50 -1.94
N TRP A 195 -15.69 22.17 -0.96
CA TRP A 195 -16.39 22.88 0.10
C TRP A 195 -15.78 24.26 0.31
N ASP A 196 -16.64 25.25 0.56
CA ASP A 196 -16.26 26.55 1.09
C ASP A 196 -16.58 26.61 2.58
N ILE A 197 -15.63 27.07 3.37
CA ILE A 197 -15.77 27.28 4.80
C ILE A 197 -15.77 28.79 5.04
N ASN A 198 -16.88 29.31 5.55
CA ASN A 198 -16.94 30.67 6.06
C ASN A 198 -16.41 30.67 7.50
N GLU A 199 -15.16 31.05 7.66
CA GLU A 199 -14.49 31.02 8.97
C GLU A 199 -15.10 31.97 10.02
N ALA A 200 -15.84 32.99 9.59
CA ALA A 200 -16.44 33.96 10.51
C ALA A 200 -17.67 33.41 11.25
N ASN A 201 -18.43 32.49 10.62
CA ASN A 201 -19.62 31.88 11.22
C ASN A 201 -19.57 30.35 11.27
N GLY A 202 -18.45 29.77 10.82
CA GLY A 202 -18.21 28.34 10.74
C GLY A 202 -19.09 27.57 9.76
N LYS A 203 -19.82 28.25 8.87
CA LYS A 203 -20.71 27.60 7.90
C LYS A 203 -19.89 26.91 6.80
N VAL A 204 -20.16 25.63 6.61
CA VAL A 204 -19.62 24.82 5.51
C VAL A 204 -20.65 24.78 4.38
N VAL A 205 -20.26 25.17 3.17
CA VAL A 205 -21.13 25.25 1.98
C VAL A 205 -20.55 24.36 0.88
N PRO A 206 -21.31 23.39 0.36
CA PRO A 206 -20.86 22.58 -0.77
C PRO A 206 -20.82 23.43 -2.03
N LEU A 207 -19.74 23.33 -2.81
CA LEU A 207 -19.66 24.06 -4.08
C LEU A 207 -20.71 23.56 -5.08
N ASN A 208 -21.17 22.31 -4.99
CA ASN A 208 -22.18 21.80 -5.92
C ASN A 208 -23.53 22.55 -5.82
N ASN A 209 -23.79 23.21 -4.69
CA ASN A 209 -25.06 23.87 -4.40
C ASN A 209 -24.93 25.40 -4.33
N LEU A 210 -23.94 25.97 -5.02
CA LEU A 210 -23.83 27.43 -5.12
C LEU A 210 -25.08 28.01 -5.81
N ALA A 211 -25.60 29.09 -5.23
CA ALA A 211 -26.68 29.85 -5.85
C ALA A 211 -26.22 30.42 -7.20
N SER A 212 -27.15 30.61 -8.13
CA SER A 212 -26.85 31.07 -9.50
C SER A 212 -26.22 32.46 -9.56
N ASP A 213 -26.42 33.28 -8.51
CA ASP A 213 -25.84 34.60 -8.32
C ASP A 213 -24.48 34.58 -7.58
N HIS A 214 -24.01 33.40 -7.14
CA HIS A 214 -22.69 33.27 -6.53
C HIS A 214 -21.58 33.59 -7.55
N ALA A 215 -20.52 34.28 -7.10
CA ALA A 215 -19.43 34.73 -7.99
C ALA A 215 -18.76 33.58 -8.76
N ASP A 216 -18.66 32.40 -8.15
CA ASP A 216 -18.06 31.21 -8.76
C ASP A 216 -19.05 30.34 -9.57
N ALA A 217 -20.35 30.64 -9.58
CA ALA A 217 -21.36 29.79 -10.23
C ALA A 217 -21.09 29.58 -11.72
N ARG A 218 -20.62 30.62 -12.42
CA ARG A 218 -20.27 30.56 -13.84
C ARG A 218 -19.05 29.67 -14.09
N GLU A 219 -18.01 29.76 -13.27
CA GLU A 219 -16.80 28.93 -13.41
C GLU A 219 -17.09 27.47 -13.05
N LEU A 220 -17.90 27.24 -12.02
CA LEU A 220 -18.37 25.90 -11.68
C LEU A 220 -19.16 25.25 -12.81
N GLN A 221 -20.04 26.02 -13.47
CA GLN A 221 -20.79 25.53 -14.62
C GLN A 221 -19.86 25.12 -15.78
N LYS A 222 -18.85 25.95 -16.09
CA LYS A 222 -17.83 25.59 -17.11
C LYS A 222 -17.08 24.31 -16.74
N PHE A 223 -16.70 24.16 -15.47
CA PHE A 223 -16.03 22.97 -14.95
C PHE A 223 -16.91 21.72 -15.14
N ARG A 224 -18.19 21.79 -14.77
CA ARG A 224 -19.15 20.69 -14.93
C ARG A 224 -19.32 20.27 -16.38
N GLU A 225 -19.54 21.23 -17.27
CA GLU A 225 -19.68 20.96 -18.71
C GLU A 225 -18.43 20.29 -19.27
N ALA A 226 -17.26 20.68 -18.79
CA ALA A 226 -16.00 20.09 -19.21
C ALA A 226 -15.78 18.67 -18.63
N CYS A 227 -16.19 18.41 -17.39
CA CYS A 227 -16.23 17.06 -16.83
C CYS A 227 -17.18 16.13 -17.60
N GLN A 228 -18.38 16.63 -17.95
CA GLN A 228 -19.34 15.91 -18.78
C GLN A 228 -18.75 15.57 -20.16
N ARG A 229 -18.01 16.50 -20.78
CA ARG A 229 -17.30 16.25 -22.04
C ARG A 229 -16.25 15.14 -21.90
N LEU A 230 -15.46 15.13 -20.82
CA LEU A 230 -14.49 14.06 -20.58
C LEU A 230 -15.14 12.69 -20.41
N ASN A 231 -16.24 12.61 -19.67
CA ASN A 231 -16.93 11.33 -19.41
C ASN A 231 -17.56 10.72 -20.67
N ASN A 232 -17.86 11.52 -21.69
CA ASN A 232 -18.62 11.09 -22.87
C ASN A 232 -17.78 10.79 -24.12
N TYR A 233 -16.44 10.98 -24.13
CA TYR A 233 -15.66 10.95 -25.38
C TYR A 233 -14.32 10.20 -25.32
N THR A 234 -14.03 9.46 -26.41
CA THR A 234 -12.81 8.64 -26.59
C THR A 234 -11.71 9.27 -27.45
N ALA A 235 -11.99 10.33 -28.23
CA ALA A 235 -11.05 10.88 -29.21
C ALA A 235 -10.56 12.33 -28.96
N ASP A 236 -11.26 13.14 -28.15
CA ASP A 236 -10.95 14.57 -27.92
C ASP A 236 -10.60 14.89 -26.44
N GLN A 237 -10.09 13.91 -25.72
CA GLN A 237 -9.71 14.05 -24.30
C GLN A 237 -8.64 15.12 -24.10
N THR A 238 -7.77 15.35 -25.10
CA THR A 238 -6.74 16.40 -25.09
C THR A 238 -7.32 17.80 -24.92
N ARG A 239 -8.27 18.21 -25.80
CA ARG A 239 -8.84 19.56 -25.74
C ARG A 239 -9.76 19.76 -24.55
N ALA A 240 -10.50 18.71 -24.18
CA ALA A 240 -11.32 18.71 -22.98
C ALA A 240 -10.45 18.88 -21.71
N ALA A 241 -9.32 18.19 -21.63
CA ALA A 241 -8.35 18.36 -20.55
C ALA A 241 -7.74 19.77 -20.56
N GLU A 242 -7.31 20.29 -21.72
CA GLU A 242 -6.78 21.67 -21.84
C GLU A 242 -7.78 22.74 -21.37
N ALA A 243 -9.07 22.62 -21.72
CA ALA A 243 -10.11 23.53 -21.24
C ALA A 243 -10.35 23.42 -19.72
N LEU A 244 -10.20 22.22 -19.16
CA LEU A 244 -10.22 21.97 -17.71
C LEU A 244 -8.98 22.50 -16.98
N PHE A 245 -7.89 22.72 -17.70
CA PHE A 245 -6.68 23.32 -17.14
C PHE A 245 -6.71 24.85 -17.05
N GLN A 246 -7.81 25.48 -17.49
CA GLN A 246 -7.97 26.93 -17.53
C GLN A 246 -8.95 27.49 -16.47
N ASP A 247 -9.57 26.66 -15.63
CA ASP A 247 -10.51 27.16 -14.62
C ASP A 247 -9.81 27.98 -13.51
N ASN A 248 -10.53 28.96 -12.99
CA ASN A 248 -10.11 29.76 -11.83
C ASN A 248 -10.80 29.31 -10.54
N LEU A 249 -11.45 28.14 -10.53
CA LEU A 249 -12.30 27.68 -9.43
C LEU A 249 -11.49 27.44 -8.14
N TRP A 250 -10.18 27.21 -8.22
CA TRP A 250 -9.38 26.98 -7.02
C TRP A 250 -9.18 28.23 -6.16
N ARG A 251 -9.13 29.42 -6.76
CA ARG A 251 -9.06 30.67 -6.01
C ARG A 251 -10.47 31.26 -5.98
N PRO A 252 -11.16 31.27 -4.82
CA PRO A 252 -12.47 31.89 -4.74
C PRO A 252 -12.42 33.27 -5.38
N ALA A 253 -13.39 33.59 -6.24
CA ALA A 253 -13.50 34.93 -6.75
C ALA A 253 -13.59 35.88 -5.54
N VAL A 254 -12.51 36.62 -5.28
CA VAL A 254 -12.57 37.72 -4.31
C VAL A 254 -13.62 38.66 -4.89
N PRO A 255 -14.74 38.94 -4.18
CA PRO A 255 -15.67 39.96 -4.62
C PRO A 255 -14.81 41.16 -4.97
N ALA A 256 -14.91 41.66 -6.22
CA ALA A 256 -14.11 42.79 -6.65
C ALA A 256 -14.12 43.78 -5.51
N PRO A 257 -12.94 44.16 -4.94
CA PRO A 257 -12.93 45.02 -3.77
C PRO A 257 -13.92 46.11 -4.10
N ILE A 258 -14.86 46.37 -3.20
CA ILE A 258 -15.71 47.55 -3.29
C ILE A 258 -14.71 48.70 -3.11
N LEU A 259 -14.00 48.99 -4.18
CA LEU A 259 -13.26 50.17 -4.45
C LEU A 259 -14.37 51.21 -4.49
N SER A 260 -14.77 51.62 -3.29
CA SER A 260 -15.30 52.94 -3.05
C SER A 260 -14.19 53.87 -3.52
N THR A 261 -14.13 54.09 -4.83
CA THR A 261 -13.36 55.13 -5.51
C THR A 261 -13.96 56.50 -5.25
N VAL A 262 -14.76 56.64 -4.19
CA VAL A 262 -15.02 57.93 -3.59
C VAL A 262 -13.86 58.18 -2.63
N PRO A 263 -12.79 58.90 -3.04
CA PRO A 263 -11.95 59.55 -2.04
C PRO A 263 -12.92 60.32 -1.15
N VAL A 264 -12.86 60.11 0.15
CA VAL A 264 -13.54 61.01 1.09
C VAL A 264 -12.58 62.19 1.23
N PRO A 265 -12.77 63.31 0.48
CA PRO A 265 -11.93 64.49 0.68
C PRO A 265 -12.10 64.94 2.14
N GLY A 266 -11.01 64.89 2.91
CA GLY A 266 -10.98 65.30 4.31
C GLY A 266 -10.84 64.18 5.35
N ALA A 267 -10.70 62.90 4.94
CA ALA A 267 -10.42 61.84 5.91
C ALA A 267 -9.03 62.06 6.56
N SER A 268 -9.00 62.15 7.89
CA SER A 268 -7.75 62.27 8.64
C SER A 268 -6.88 61.01 8.45
N PRO A 269 -5.55 61.09 8.69
CA PRO A 269 -4.67 59.92 8.63
C PRO A 269 -5.16 58.73 9.47
N ALA A 270 -5.83 58.99 10.60
CA ALA A 270 -6.45 57.96 11.42
C ALA A 270 -7.65 57.27 10.73
N GLY A 271 -8.46 58.03 9.99
CA GLY A 271 -9.56 57.49 9.18
C GLY A 271 -9.07 56.62 8.01
N ALA A 272 -7.93 56.97 7.41
CA ALA A 272 -7.31 56.15 6.36
C ALA A 272 -6.76 54.82 6.90
N VAL A 273 -6.15 54.82 8.10
CA VAL A 273 -5.70 53.59 8.76
C VAL A 273 -6.87 52.71 9.17
N ALA A 274 -7.96 53.30 9.69
CA ALA A 274 -9.18 52.56 10.02
C ALA A 274 -9.85 51.97 8.76
N ALA A 275 -9.94 52.72 7.66
CA ALA A 275 -10.47 52.23 6.40
C ALA A 275 -9.58 51.14 5.78
N ALA A 276 -8.26 51.24 5.89
CA ALA A 276 -7.32 50.20 5.47
C ALA A 276 -7.42 48.95 6.35
N ALA A 277 -7.64 49.10 7.65
CA ALA A 277 -7.87 47.97 8.56
C ALA A 277 -9.22 47.29 8.30
N VAL A 278 -10.27 48.05 8.01
CA VAL A 278 -11.59 47.53 7.62
C VAL A 278 -11.51 46.88 6.23
N ALA A 279 -10.78 47.47 5.28
CA ALA A 279 -10.54 46.87 3.96
C ALA A 279 -9.68 45.61 4.07
N ALA A 280 -8.65 45.58 4.92
CA ALA A 280 -7.86 44.38 5.19
C ALA A 280 -8.70 43.28 5.88
N ALA A 281 -9.59 43.67 6.80
CA ALA A 281 -10.54 42.76 7.43
C ALA A 281 -11.61 42.26 6.46
N GLN A 282 -12.05 43.08 5.49
CA GLN A 282 -12.97 42.68 4.42
C GLN A 282 -12.28 41.83 3.34
N ILE A 283 -11.00 42.09 3.05
CA ILE A 283 -10.15 41.27 2.18
C ILE A 283 -9.82 39.92 2.86
N GLN A 284 -9.97 39.81 4.19
CA GLN A 284 -9.79 38.56 4.93
C GLN A 284 -11.03 37.65 5.02
N ALA A 285 -12.18 38.06 4.50
CA ALA A 285 -13.34 37.17 4.39
C ALA A 285 -13.31 36.30 3.11
N VAL A 286 -12.12 35.87 2.68
CA VAL A 286 -12.02 34.86 1.61
C VAL A 286 -12.43 33.53 2.24
N ASN A 287 -13.48 32.90 1.71
CA ASN A 287 -13.87 31.57 2.13
C ASN A 287 -12.66 30.63 2.04
N THR A 288 -12.45 29.84 3.09
CA THR A 288 -11.47 28.77 3.06
C THR A 288 -12.01 27.67 2.15
N ARG A 289 -11.38 27.47 0.99
CA ARG A 289 -11.78 26.46 0.03
C ARG A 289 -11.00 25.17 0.27
N VAL A 290 -11.73 24.08 0.38
CA VAL A 290 -11.18 22.74 0.58
C VAL A 290 -11.63 21.85 -0.56
N ILE A 291 -10.68 21.12 -1.13
CA ILE A 291 -10.96 20.06 -2.09
C ILE A 291 -10.55 18.73 -1.48
N VAL A 292 -11.47 17.78 -1.58
CA VAL A 292 -11.28 16.41 -1.17
C VAL A 292 -11.44 15.52 -2.39
N THR A 293 -10.55 14.56 -2.53
CA THR A 293 -10.67 13.53 -3.56
C THR A 293 -10.73 12.17 -2.89
N CYS A 294 -11.64 11.32 -3.36
CA CYS A 294 -11.69 9.92 -2.99
C CYS A 294 -11.42 9.10 -4.23
N SER A 295 -10.46 8.19 -4.17
CA SER A 295 -10.01 7.45 -5.33
C SER A 295 -9.81 5.98 -4.99
N LEU A 296 -10.21 5.11 -5.90
CA LEU A 296 -9.89 3.68 -5.87
C LEU A 296 -9.23 3.32 -7.19
N THR A 297 -7.92 3.11 -7.15
CA THR A 297 -7.15 2.65 -8.32
C THR A 297 -6.83 1.17 -8.16
N LEU A 298 -7.20 0.39 -9.16
CA LEU A 298 -6.99 -1.05 -9.24
C LEU A 298 -5.96 -1.33 -10.33
N HIS A 299 -4.84 -1.93 -9.94
CA HIS A 299 -3.69 -2.17 -10.80
C HIS A 299 -3.67 -3.60 -11.30
N ARG A 300 -3.16 -3.82 -12.50
CA ARG A 300 -2.81 -5.17 -12.96
C ARG A 300 -1.74 -5.77 -12.06
N GLU A 301 -1.69 -7.09 -12.09
CA GLU A 301 -0.78 -7.87 -11.28
C GLU A 301 0.68 -7.64 -11.69
N ASN A 302 1.53 -7.34 -10.71
CA ASN A 302 2.98 -7.23 -10.89
C ASN A 302 3.71 -7.72 -9.63
N ASN A 303 5.04 -7.73 -9.65
CA ASN A 303 5.87 -8.16 -8.53
C ASN A 303 6.48 -7.01 -7.71
N THR A 304 6.00 -5.78 -7.91
CA THR A 304 6.53 -4.58 -7.24
C THR A 304 5.86 -4.31 -5.89
N PHE A 305 5.13 -5.27 -5.32
CA PHE A 305 4.50 -5.09 -4.01
C PHE A 305 5.36 -5.57 -2.85
N THR A 306 6.06 -6.69 -3.03
CA THR A 306 6.84 -7.34 -1.97
C THR A 306 8.34 -7.18 -2.19
N PRO A 307 9.13 -6.85 -1.14
CA PRO A 307 10.59 -6.93 -1.17
C PRO A 307 11.10 -8.23 -1.76
N GLY A 308 12.04 -8.15 -2.70
CA GLY A 308 12.62 -9.34 -3.35
C GLY A 308 11.66 -10.05 -4.30
N ARG A 309 10.48 -9.46 -4.54
CA ARG A 309 9.53 -9.85 -5.58
C ARG A 309 9.00 -11.32 -5.52
N PRO A 310 8.84 -11.98 -4.36
CA PRO A 310 8.37 -13.37 -4.31
C PRO A 310 6.91 -13.56 -4.72
N ALA A 311 6.06 -12.54 -4.53
CA ALA A 311 4.63 -12.60 -4.81
C ALA A 311 4.25 -11.73 -6.03
N TRP A 312 3.37 -12.27 -6.85
CA TRP A 312 2.69 -11.53 -7.91
C TRP A 312 1.34 -11.05 -7.38
N ALA A 313 1.22 -9.75 -7.19
CA ALA A 313 0.08 -9.15 -6.53
C ALA A 313 -0.54 -8.04 -7.38
N ALA A 314 -1.86 -7.95 -7.35
CA ALA A 314 -2.60 -6.87 -7.97
C ALA A 314 -2.77 -5.75 -6.93
N LYS A 315 -2.11 -4.60 -7.17
CA LYS A 315 -2.11 -3.49 -6.22
C LYS A 315 -3.48 -2.79 -6.21
N ILE A 316 -3.88 -2.33 -5.03
CA ILE A 316 -5.13 -1.62 -4.79
C ILE A 316 -4.78 -0.35 -4.03
N GLU A 317 -5.08 0.82 -4.58
CA GLU A 317 -4.75 2.11 -3.97
C GLU A 317 -6.02 2.91 -3.68
N PRO A 318 -6.75 2.57 -2.60
CA PRO A 318 -7.76 3.45 -2.06
C PRO A 318 -7.07 4.63 -1.37
N HIS A 319 -7.32 5.86 -1.82
CA HIS A 319 -6.72 7.04 -1.20
C HIS A 319 -7.72 8.19 -1.09
N ILE A 320 -7.52 8.98 -0.04
CA ILE A 320 -8.13 10.29 0.11
C ILE A 320 -7.02 11.31 -0.07
N MET A 321 -7.25 12.35 -0.87
CA MET A 321 -6.36 13.50 -0.90
C MET A 321 -7.12 14.76 -0.56
N VAL A 322 -6.50 15.62 0.25
CA VAL A 322 -7.09 16.88 0.71
C VAL A 322 -6.15 18.02 0.36
N LYS A 323 -6.70 19.10 -0.18
CA LYS A 323 -5.98 20.35 -0.41
C LYS A 323 -6.83 21.51 0.08
N CYS A 324 -6.18 22.53 0.62
CA CYS A 324 -6.85 23.73 1.11
C CYS A 324 -6.13 25.00 0.64
N THR A 325 -6.89 26.08 0.42
CA THR A 325 -6.35 27.39 0.06
C THR A 325 -5.64 28.10 1.22
N VAL A 326 -5.86 27.63 2.45
CA VAL A 326 -5.18 28.13 3.66
C VAL A 326 -4.44 26.98 4.36
N PRO A 327 -3.46 27.27 5.23
CA PRO A 327 -2.82 26.23 6.02
C PRO A 327 -3.83 25.58 6.98
N LEU A 328 -3.75 24.26 7.14
CA LEU A 328 -4.58 23.53 8.10
C LEU A 328 -3.71 23.08 9.27
N LEU A 329 -4.19 23.30 10.49
CA LEU A 329 -3.57 22.75 11.70
C LEU A 329 -3.63 21.22 11.68
N GLU A 330 -4.74 20.69 11.17
CA GLU A 330 -4.97 19.26 11.12
C GLU A 330 -5.93 18.86 10.00
N VAL A 331 -5.74 17.67 9.44
CA VAL A 331 -6.69 16.99 8.56
C VAL A 331 -6.83 15.54 8.97
N GLY A 332 -8.06 15.07 9.19
CA GLY A 332 -8.39 13.69 9.52
C GLY A 332 -9.19 13.03 8.40
N ALA A 333 -8.69 11.91 7.89
CA ALA A 333 -9.34 11.11 6.85
C ALA A 333 -8.94 9.63 6.96
N GLY A 334 -9.75 8.73 6.40
CA GLY A 334 -9.59 7.30 6.55
C GLY A 334 -10.46 6.47 5.61
N LEU A 335 -10.30 5.17 5.74
CA LEU A 335 -10.96 4.13 4.97
C LEU A 335 -11.53 3.10 5.92
N LYS A 336 -12.69 2.53 5.58
CA LYS A 336 -13.19 1.30 6.21
C LYS A 336 -13.31 0.24 5.13
N ILE A 337 -12.61 -0.86 5.35
CA ILE A 337 -12.46 -1.94 4.38
C ILE A 337 -13.05 -3.21 4.98
N ARG A 338 -13.88 -3.89 4.18
CA ARG A 338 -14.42 -5.20 4.52
C ARG A 338 -14.12 -6.20 3.42
N ARG A 339 -13.39 -7.25 3.76
CA ARG A 339 -13.31 -8.47 2.95
C ARG A 339 -14.59 -9.30 3.16
N PRO A 340 -14.91 -10.22 2.24
CA PRO A 340 -15.93 -11.23 2.51
C PRO A 340 -15.64 -11.96 3.81
N ALA A 341 -16.68 -12.34 4.56
CA ALA A 341 -16.50 -13.15 5.76
C ALA A 341 -15.92 -14.55 5.43
N GLN A 342 -16.21 -15.05 4.21
CA GLN A 342 -15.73 -16.32 3.73
C GLN A 342 -15.08 -16.20 2.34
N THR A 343 -14.03 -16.98 2.10
CA THR A 343 -13.46 -17.10 0.77
C THR A 343 -14.40 -17.82 -0.18
N GLU A 344 -14.40 -17.36 -1.43
CA GLU A 344 -15.04 -18.06 -2.54
C GLU A 344 -14.16 -19.19 -3.07
N ILE A 345 -12.89 -19.30 -2.63
CA ILE A 345 -12.07 -20.47 -2.95
C ILE A 345 -12.67 -21.68 -2.25
N ASP A 346 -13.23 -22.54 -3.07
CA ASP A 346 -13.91 -23.71 -2.60
C ASP A 346 -12.90 -24.86 -2.37
N GLY A 347 -12.45 -24.98 -1.13
CA GLY A 347 -11.56 -26.06 -0.71
C GLY A 347 -12.24 -27.43 -0.58
N ALA A 348 -13.58 -27.50 -0.58
CA ALA A 348 -14.31 -28.70 -0.15
C ALA A 348 -15.32 -29.27 -1.17
N THR A 349 -15.93 -28.45 -2.05
CA THR A 349 -17.04 -28.89 -2.92
C THR A 349 -16.70 -29.02 -4.41
N VAL A 350 -15.51 -28.63 -4.84
CA VAL A 350 -15.06 -28.85 -6.23
C VAL A 350 -14.39 -30.22 -6.36
N ASP A 351 -14.92 -31.00 -7.30
CA ASP A 351 -14.34 -32.21 -7.91
C ASP A 351 -12.80 -32.24 -7.80
N PRO A 352 -12.20 -33.25 -7.13
CA PRO A 352 -10.75 -33.39 -7.00
C PRO A 352 -9.99 -33.30 -8.34
N ALA A 353 -10.63 -33.67 -9.46
CA ALA A 353 -10.05 -33.60 -10.79
C ALA A 353 -9.97 -32.16 -11.36
N LYS A 354 -10.68 -31.19 -10.75
CA LYS A 354 -10.72 -29.78 -11.18
C LYS A 354 -9.91 -28.84 -10.28
N ARG A 355 -9.15 -29.39 -9.32
CA ARG A 355 -8.30 -28.60 -8.42
C ARG A 355 -7.12 -28.03 -9.19
N SER A 356 -7.21 -26.77 -9.61
CA SER A 356 -6.09 -26.03 -10.24
C SER A 356 -5.01 -25.62 -9.25
N CYS A 357 -5.36 -25.53 -7.97
CA CYS A 357 -4.48 -25.06 -6.91
C CYS A 357 -4.20 -26.21 -5.93
N GLY A 358 -2.96 -26.71 -5.94
CA GLY A 358 -2.53 -27.85 -5.11
C GLY A 358 -2.64 -27.64 -3.58
N GLY A 359 -2.89 -26.42 -3.12
CA GLY A 359 -3.04 -26.07 -1.70
C GLY A 359 -4.45 -25.73 -1.24
N CYS A 360 -5.40 -25.57 -2.16
CA CYS A 360 -6.68 -24.91 -1.84
C CYS A 360 -7.60 -25.75 -0.94
N SER A 361 -7.41 -27.07 -0.87
CA SER A 361 -8.14 -27.94 0.06
C SER A 361 -7.78 -27.74 1.53
N GLU A 362 -6.69 -27.03 1.80
CA GLU A 362 -6.20 -26.75 3.15
C GLU A 362 -6.70 -25.42 3.68
N MET A 363 -7.39 -24.61 2.87
CA MET A 363 -8.00 -23.38 3.35
C MET A 363 -9.31 -23.67 4.05
N ASN A 364 -9.50 -23.01 5.19
CA ASN A 364 -10.82 -22.82 5.77
C ASN A 364 -11.59 -21.81 4.93
N GLN A 365 -12.91 -21.82 5.10
CA GLN A 365 -13.76 -20.81 4.46
C GLN A 365 -13.59 -19.44 5.13
N ASP A 366 -13.40 -19.40 6.45
CA ASP A 366 -13.43 -18.14 7.19
C ASP A 366 -12.18 -17.29 6.94
N ILE A 367 -12.40 -16.01 6.60
CA ILE A 367 -11.37 -14.99 6.46
C ILE A 367 -11.05 -14.39 7.83
N GLY A 368 -9.76 -14.34 8.16
CA GLY A 368 -9.23 -13.75 9.38
C GLY A 368 -8.13 -12.74 9.10
N SER A 369 -7.80 -11.96 10.13
CA SER A 369 -6.70 -11.00 10.09
C SER A 369 -5.57 -11.36 11.03
N ILE A 370 -4.37 -10.93 10.67
CA ILE A 370 -3.17 -10.96 11.51
C ILE A 370 -2.47 -9.60 11.41
N LEU A 371 -2.03 -9.09 12.56
CA LEU A 371 -1.15 -7.91 12.62
C LEU A 371 0.28 -8.36 12.86
N VAL A 372 1.22 -7.73 12.16
CA VAL A 372 2.63 -8.15 12.20
C VAL A 372 3.54 -6.95 12.39
N ALA A 373 4.59 -7.13 13.18
CA ALA A 373 5.69 -6.18 13.30
C ALA A 373 6.99 -6.81 12.80
N ASP A 374 7.73 -6.12 11.94
CA ASP A 374 8.98 -6.58 11.36
C ASP A 374 10.12 -6.57 12.38
N ARG A 375 11.15 -7.42 12.18
CA ARG A 375 12.22 -7.64 13.16
C ARG A 375 13.22 -6.48 13.32
N ASN A 376 13.43 -5.65 12.29
CA ASN A 376 14.34 -4.50 12.30
C ASN A 376 15.78 -4.80 12.79
N GLN A 377 16.27 -6.03 12.62
CA GLN A 377 17.65 -6.41 12.98
C GLN A 377 18.49 -6.48 11.70
N GLU A 378 19.71 -5.94 11.76
CA GLU A 378 20.70 -6.01 10.68
C GLU A 378 21.11 -7.47 10.43
N GLY A 379 21.29 -7.86 9.16
CA GLY A 379 21.84 -9.17 8.78
C GLY A 379 20.82 -10.19 8.25
N PHE A 380 19.60 -9.77 7.95
CA PHE A 380 18.70 -10.46 7.02
C PHE A 380 19.09 -10.27 5.56
N ASP A 381 20.09 -9.41 5.28
CA ASP A 381 20.81 -9.23 4.01
C ASP A 381 21.32 -10.51 3.34
N LYS A 382 21.27 -11.66 4.01
CA LYS A 382 21.44 -12.94 3.31
C LYS A 382 20.13 -13.21 2.56
N PRO A 383 20.13 -13.16 1.22
CA PRO A 383 18.92 -13.45 0.45
C PRO A 383 18.29 -14.75 0.94
N LEU A 384 16.97 -14.86 0.92
CA LEU A 384 16.22 -16.10 1.16
C LEU A 384 16.77 -17.30 0.34
N VAL A 385 17.61 -17.02 -0.65
CA VAL A 385 18.37 -17.93 -1.49
C VAL A 385 19.80 -18.08 -0.94
N GLY A 386 20.05 -19.18 -0.21
CA GLY A 386 21.39 -19.65 0.20
C GLY A 386 21.73 -19.43 1.68
N ASN A 387 21.87 -20.53 2.46
CA ASN A 387 22.23 -20.58 3.89
C ASN A 387 21.54 -19.59 4.84
N ALA A 388 20.54 -18.83 4.37
CA ALA A 388 19.76 -17.92 5.17
C ALA A 388 18.88 -18.72 6.13
N PRO A 389 18.72 -18.25 7.37
CA PRO A 389 17.82 -18.90 8.31
C PRO A 389 16.42 -18.99 7.69
N TYR A 390 15.83 -20.19 7.77
CA TYR A 390 14.48 -20.50 7.29
C TYR A 390 13.47 -19.37 7.60
N PRO A 391 12.44 -19.18 6.76
CA PRO A 391 11.44 -18.09 6.88
C PRO A 391 10.45 -18.32 8.04
N HIS A 392 10.95 -18.82 9.17
CA HIS A 392 10.21 -18.90 10.41
C HIS A 392 9.86 -17.50 10.90
N TRP A 393 8.72 -17.37 11.57
CA TRP A 393 8.18 -16.08 11.99
C TRP A 393 9.02 -15.41 13.06
N ASP A 394 9.69 -16.17 13.93
CA ASP A 394 10.69 -15.64 14.87
C ASP A 394 11.90 -15.04 14.15
N ASN A 395 12.19 -15.50 12.94
CA ASN A 395 13.21 -14.90 12.11
C ASN A 395 12.70 -13.62 11.48
N MET A 396 11.53 -13.63 10.85
CA MET A 396 11.08 -12.51 10.02
C MET A 396 10.44 -11.36 10.81
N PHE A 397 9.79 -11.67 11.93
CA PHE A 397 8.96 -10.73 12.68
C PHE A 397 9.52 -10.47 14.07
N SER A 398 9.34 -9.23 14.54
CA SER A 398 9.46 -8.91 15.95
C SER A 398 8.42 -9.67 16.76
N TYR A 399 7.18 -9.63 16.30
CA TYR A 399 6.02 -10.33 16.86
C TYR A 399 4.84 -10.25 15.89
N TYR A 400 3.80 -11.01 16.20
CA TYR A 400 2.57 -11.08 15.42
C TYR A 400 1.38 -11.33 16.34
N LEU A 401 0.20 -10.87 15.92
CA LEU A 401 -1.05 -11.02 16.65
C LEU A 401 -2.14 -11.56 15.71
N PRO A 402 -2.37 -12.88 15.70
CA PRO A 402 -3.44 -13.51 14.93
C PRO A 402 -4.78 -13.29 15.61
N ASP A 403 -5.84 -13.12 14.80
CA ASP A 403 -7.19 -12.76 15.27
C ASP A 403 -7.16 -11.58 16.26
N PRO A 404 -6.72 -10.38 15.82
CA PRO A 404 -6.62 -9.23 16.70
C PRO A 404 -7.99 -8.82 17.29
N ALA A 405 -9.11 -9.08 16.59
CA ALA A 405 -10.45 -8.78 17.09
C ALA A 405 -10.89 -9.72 18.21
N GLY A 406 -10.78 -11.03 18.00
CA GLY A 406 -11.17 -12.05 18.98
C GLY A 406 -10.07 -12.27 20.00
N LYS A 407 -9.09 -13.12 19.68
CA LYS A 407 -7.99 -13.51 20.58
C LYS A 407 -7.17 -12.32 21.10
N GLY A 408 -6.89 -11.35 20.23
CA GLY A 408 -6.13 -10.15 20.60
C GLY A 408 -6.90 -9.15 21.46
N LYS A 409 -8.24 -9.27 21.53
CA LYS A 409 -9.13 -8.35 22.25
C LYS A 409 -8.93 -6.88 21.87
N LEU A 410 -8.49 -6.61 20.63
CA LEU A 410 -8.31 -5.26 20.08
C LEU A 410 -9.53 -4.79 19.28
N ARG A 411 -10.66 -5.50 19.40
CA ARG A 411 -11.89 -5.14 18.71
C ARG A 411 -12.29 -3.71 19.06
N ASP A 412 -12.52 -2.92 18.02
CA ASP A 412 -12.91 -1.51 18.08
C ASP A 412 -11.94 -0.61 18.86
N MET A 413 -10.72 -1.07 19.16
CA MET A 413 -9.68 -0.26 19.79
C MET A 413 -8.83 0.46 18.72
N PRO A 414 -8.56 1.77 18.86
CA PRO A 414 -7.64 2.46 17.96
C PRO A 414 -6.19 2.06 18.29
N ILE A 415 -5.53 1.41 17.35
CA ILE A 415 -4.14 0.97 17.43
C ILE A 415 -3.27 1.97 16.66
N LYS A 416 -2.38 2.69 17.34
CA LYS A 416 -1.46 3.62 16.67
C LYS A 416 -0.35 2.84 15.95
N VAL A 417 -0.37 2.83 14.62
CA VAL A 417 0.57 2.06 13.78
C VAL A 417 1.66 2.91 13.15
N VAL A 418 1.45 4.23 13.04
CA VAL A 418 2.49 5.22 12.75
C VAL A 418 2.34 6.39 13.72
N ASP A 419 3.46 6.80 14.33
CA ASP A 419 3.50 7.85 15.35
C ASP A 419 4.56 8.90 15.01
N ARG A 420 4.15 10.02 14.41
CA ARG A 420 5.07 11.08 13.97
C ARG A 420 5.91 11.67 15.11
N THR A 421 5.46 11.50 16.35
CA THR A 421 6.11 12.09 17.54
C THR A 421 7.30 11.26 18.03
N ARG A 422 7.37 9.97 17.68
CA ARG A 422 8.56 9.14 17.92
C ARG A 422 9.62 9.56 16.91
N LYS A 423 10.75 10.07 17.39
CA LYS A 423 11.87 10.60 16.59
C LYS A 423 13.13 9.73 16.62
N MET A 424 13.11 8.66 17.39
CA MET A 424 14.29 7.83 17.67
C MET A 424 13.88 6.38 17.80
N ALA A 425 14.82 5.50 17.45
CA ALA A 425 14.65 4.08 17.68
C ALA A 425 14.55 3.78 19.19
N LYS A 426 13.74 2.77 19.55
CA LYS A 426 13.50 2.36 20.93
C LYS A 426 13.57 0.85 21.04
N ASN A 427 14.23 0.38 22.09
CA ASN A 427 14.16 -1.02 22.50
C ASN A 427 13.04 -1.22 23.52
N ILE A 428 12.28 -2.29 23.34
CA ILE A 428 11.31 -2.79 24.30
C ILE A 428 11.76 -4.22 24.64
N ASP A 429 12.12 -4.46 25.89
CA ASP A 429 12.55 -5.77 26.37
C ASP A 429 11.41 -6.41 27.19
N GLY A 430 11.35 -7.75 27.24
CA GLY A 430 10.42 -8.49 28.10
C GLY A 430 8.95 -8.54 27.66
N ALA A 431 8.53 -7.74 26.66
CA ALA A 431 7.15 -7.76 26.17
C ALA A 431 6.82 -9.03 25.35
N ILE A 432 7.85 -9.74 24.88
CA ILE A 432 7.74 -11.00 24.14
C ILE A 432 8.76 -12.01 24.65
N THR A 433 8.58 -13.28 24.27
CA THR A 433 9.68 -14.27 24.24
C THR A 433 9.76 -14.87 22.85
N ARG A 434 10.98 -15.21 22.44
CA ARG A 434 11.26 -15.84 21.15
C ARG A 434 12.26 -16.96 21.31
N ILE A 435 12.21 -17.96 20.43
CA ILE A 435 13.24 -19.00 20.37
C ILE A 435 14.62 -18.37 20.23
N GLY A 436 15.54 -18.76 21.11
CA GLY A 436 16.92 -18.28 21.10
C GLY A 436 17.13 -16.83 21.55
N ASP A 437 16.06 -16.09 21.86
CA ASP A 437 16.13 -14.73 22.42
C ASP A 437 15.28 -14.66 23.71
N PRO A 438 15.87 -14.99 24.87
CA PRO A 438 15.17 -14.93 26.15
C PRO A 438 14.94 -13.49 26.63
N VAL A 439 15.65 -12.50 26.09
CA VAL A 439 15.45 -11.08 26.42
C VAL A 439 14.17 -10.57 25.74
N GLY A 440 13.85 -11.12 24.57
CA GLY A 440 12.65 -10.76 23.83
C GLY A 440 12.69 -9.31 23.37
N ARG A 441 13.85 -8.89 22.84
CA ARG A 441 14.06 -7.48 22.47
C ARG A 441 13.32 -7.15 21.18
N ILE A 442 12.50 -6.11 21.25
CA ILE A 442 11.83 -5.50 20.11
C ILE A 442 12.54 -4.19 19.79
N ILE A 443 12.96 -4.03 18.54
CA ILE A 443 13.53 -2.77 18.04
C ILE A 443 12.44 -2.03 17.27
N LYS A 444 12.02 -0.88 17.79
CA LYS A 444 11.13 0.06 17.10
C LYS A 444 11.94 1.15 16.43
N LEU A 445 11.78 1.35 15.13
CA LEU A 445 12.44 2.44 14.40
C LEU A 445 11.69 3.76 14.55
N ASP A 446 12.27 4.81 13.97
CA ASP A 446 11.67 6.14 13.90
C ASP A 446 10.23 6.08 13.37
N ARG A 447 9.33 6.79 14.06
CA ARG A 447 7.88 6.85 13.81
C ARG A 447 7.11 5.52 13.81
N GLN A 448 7.75 4.37 14.06
CA GLN A 448 7.08 3.07 14.04
C GLN A 448 6.11 2.94 15.22
N GLY A 449 4.86 2.59 14.93
CA GLY A 449 3.84 2.30 15.94
C GLY A 449 3.85 0.84 16.39
N ALA A 450 2.66 0.34 16.76
CA ALA A 450 2.48 -0.99 17.32
C ALA A 450 2.66 -2.12 16.29
N PHE A 451 2.33 -1.95 15.03
CA PHE A 451 2.50 -2.97 13.98
C PHE A 451 2.99 -2.30 12.70
N ASP A 452 3.49 -3.07 11.73
CA ASP A 452 4.01 -2.58 10.45
C ASP A 452 3.07 -2.88 9.26
N ASN A 453 2.25 -3.92 9.41
CA ASN A 453 1.28 -4.33 8.40
C ASN A 453 0.08 -5.09 9.00
N ILE A 454 -0.97 -5.18 8.17
CA ILE A 454 -2.11 -6.07 8.35
C ILE A 454 -2.17 -7.02 7.16
N HIS A 455 -2.48 -8.28 7.46
CA HIS A 455 -2.77 -9.30 6.49
C HIS A 455 -4.16 -9.89 6.75
N VAL A 456 -5.00 -9.98 5.71
CA VAL A 456 -6.39 -10.44 5.78
C VAL A 456 -6.65 -11.51 4.71
N ALA A 457 -6.86 -12.74 5.16
CA ALA A 457 -6.90 -13.91 4.30
C ALA A 457 -7.68 -15.07 4.94
N PRO A 458 -8.04 -16.09 4.17
CA PRO A 458 -8.54 -17.34 4.71
C PRO A 458 -7.57 -17.93 5.73
N THR A 459 -8.10 -18.46 6.82
CA THR A 459 -7.30 -19.34 7.68
C THR A 459 -7.12 -20.70 7.00
N MET A 460 -6.21 -21.52 7.51
CA MET A 460 -5.93 -22.85 6.99
C MET A 460 -6.08 -23.91 8.07
N ARG A 461 -6.34 -25.14 7.61
CA ARG A 461 -6.34 -26.35 8.41
C ARG A 461 -5.52 -27.43 7.75
N VAL A 462 -4.94 -28.29 8.56
CA VAL A 462 -4.26 -29.50 8.10
C VAL A 462 -5.31 -30.57 7.80
N PRO A 463 -5.56 -30.95 6.53
CA PRO A 463 -6.75 -31.74 6.16
C PRO A 463 -6.71 -33.18 6.69
N ASP A 464 -5.53 -33.76 6.81
CA ASP A 464 -5.31 -35.14 7.24
C ASP A 464 -4.22 -35.13 8.32
N VAL A 465 -4.65 -35.37 9.57
CA VAL A 465 -3.76 -35.41 10.75
C VAL A 465 -2.76 -36.53 10.58
N ASP A 466 -3.19 -37.70 10.14
CA ASP A 466 -2.34 -38.89 10.07
C ASP A 466 -1.22 -38.69 9.05
N ALA A 467 -1.50 -38.06 7.92
CA ALA A 467 -0.44 -37.65 6.99
C ALA A 467 0.44 -36.50 7.52
N ALA A 468 -0.07 -35.67 8.44
CA ALA A 468 0.75 -34.68 9.15
C ALA A 468 1.57 -35.29 10.29
N MET A 469 1.18 -36.43 10.83
CA MET A 469 1.91 -37.18 11.87
C MET A 469 3.27 -37.68 11.36
N GLU A 470 3.36 -38.07 10.08
CA GLU A 470 4.65 -38.39 9.44
C GLU A 470 5.64 -37.20 9.50
N ILE A 471 5.12 -35.97 9.59
CA ILE A 471 5.89 -34.73 9.56
C ILE A 471 6.17 -34.21 10.98
N ILE A 472 5.17 -34.27 11.87
CA ILE A 472 5.17 -33.72 13.24
C ILE A 472 5.91 -34.65 14.25
N ALA A 473 6.22 -35.90 13.88
CA ALA A 473 7.04 -36.88 14.61
C ALA A 473 6.42 -37.44 15.93
N GLU A 474 6.49 -38.78 16.09
CA GLU A 474 6.34 -39.66 17.27
C GLU A 474 5.25 -39.41 18.34
N HIS A 475 4.53 -38.29 18.32
CA HIS A 475 3.59 -37.90 19.35
C HIS A 475 2.17 -38.09 18.86
N GLU A 476 1.35 -38.84 19.59
CA GLU A 476 -0.08 -38.95 19.32
C GLU A 476 -0.74 -37.57 19.38
N ILE A 477 -1.26 -37.09 18.24
CA ILE A 477 -2.14 -35.93 18.20
C ILE A 477 -3.50 -36.38 18.75
N ASP A 478 -3.64 -36.24 20.07
CA ASP A 478 -4.88 -36.50 20.80
C ASP A 478 -5.95 -35.43 20.53
N ASP A 479 -5.52 -34.19 20.25
CA ASP A 479 -6.42 -33.04 20.09
C ASP A 479 -5.90 -32.02 19.06
N ARG A 480 -6.53 -31.96 17.87
CA ARG A 480 -6.17 -31.00 16.81
C ARG A 480 -6.17 -29.53 17.28
N ALA A 481 -7.09 -29.16 18.18
CA ALA A 481 -7.20 -27.80 18.69
C ALA A 481 -6.00 -27.45 19.59
N LYS A 482 -5.60 -28.37 20.47
CA LYS A 482 -4.36 -28.27 21.26
C LYS A 482 -3.15 -28.04 20.36
N TRP A 483 -3.09 -28.71 19.20
CA TRP A 483 -2.03 -28.55 18.23
C TRP A 483 -2.20 -27.34 17.29
N GLY A 484 -3.34 -26.66 17.31
CA GLY A 484 -3.61 -25.50 16.45
C GLY A 484 -3.63 -25.85 14.96
N LEU A 485 -4.11 -27.06 14.62
CA LEU A 485 -4.10 -27.59 13.25
C LEU A 485 -5.30 -27.12 12.41
N ASP A 486 -6.23 -26.38 13.00
CA ASP A 486 -7.45 -25.89 12.37
C ASP A 486 -7.49 -24.36 12.19
N ASP A 487 -6.49 -23.63 12.73
CA ASP A 487 -6.45 -22.16 12.71
C ASP A 487 -5.02 -21.67 12.42
N ILE A 488 -4.59 -21.93 11.19
CA ILE A 488 -3.27 -21.58 10.68
C ILE A 488 -3.39 -20.33 9.80
N TYR A 489 -2.51 -19.36 10.02
CA TYR A 489 -2.52 -18.09 9.29
C TYR A 489 -1.43 -18.11 8.22
N MET A 490 -1.77 -17.68 7.01
CA MET A 490 -0.80 -17.51 5.93
C MET A 490 0.02 -16.24 6.20
N ALA A 491 1.34 -16.35 6.39
CA ALA A 491 2.27 -15.22 6.40
C ALA A 491 3.72 -15.74 6.34
N PRO A 492 4.70 -14.92 5.92
CA PRO A 492 4.55 -13.62 5.24
C PRO A 492 4.26 -13.73 3.74
N ILE A 493 4.62 -14.85 3.13
CA ILE A 493 4.38 -15.12 1.71
C ILE A 493 3.08 -15.88 1.64
N CYS A 494 2.14 -15.41 0.85
CA CYS A 494 0.80 -15.98 0.76
C CYS A 494 0.62 -16.71 -0.56
N ALA A 495 0.02 -17.90 -0.53
CA ALA A 495 -0.18 -18.70 -1.75
C ALA A 495 -1.18 -18.05 -2.73
N HIS A 496 -2.31 -17.53 -2.22
CA HIS A 496 -3.38 -16.85 -2.99
C HIS A 496 -4.47 -16.31 -2.04
N ASP A 497 -5.34 -15.42 -2.55
CA ASP A 497 -6.50 -14.85 -1.84
C ASP A 497 -6.18 -14.11 -0.53
N CYS A 498 -5.05 -13.42 -0.57
CA CYS A 498 -4.50 -12.72 0.58
C CYS A 498 -4.44 -11.22 0.29
N PHE A 499 -5.09 -10.43 1.15
CA PHE A 499 -4.99 -8.98 1.09
C PHE A 499 -3.95 -8.50 2.11
N HIS A 500 -3.02 -7.68 1.64
CA HIS A 500 -1.95 -7.12 2.45
C HIS A 500 -1.98 -5.59 2.38
N MET A 501 -1.74 -4.95 3.53
CA MET A 501 -1.50 -3.50 3.59
C MET A 501 -0.29 -3.25 4.49
N HIS A 502 0.77 -2.70 3.91
CA HIS A 502 2.01 -2.35 4.59
C HIS A 502 2.14 -0.82 4.64
N TRP A 503 2.13 -0.27 5.85
CA TRP A 503 2.50 1.14 6.05
C TRP A 503 3.99 1.29 6.38
N ARG A 504 4.71 0.17 6.53
CA ARG A 504 6.16 0.11 6.67
C ARG A 504 6.68 -1.27 6.24
N TRP A 505 7.91 -1.28 5.75
CA TRP A 505 8.74 -2.48 5.60
C TRP A 505 9.98 -2.37 6.50
N THR A 506 10.61 -3.51 6.79
CA THR A 506 11.92 -3.57 7.43
C THR A 506 12.96 -2.65 6.76
N ASN A 507 13.98 -2.21 7.51
CA ASN A 507 15.10 -1.44 6.97
C ASN A 507 16.09 -2.28 6.15
N ASP A 508 15.96 -3.59 6.24
CA ASP A 508 16.85 -4.56 5.60
C ASP A 508 16.37 -5.01 4.21
N VAL A 509 15.70 -4.10 3.49
CA VAL A 509 15.32 -4.38 2.10
C VAL A 509 16.48 -4.00 1.19
N SER A 510 16.87 -4.91 0.30
CA SER A 510 17.91 -4.68 -0.68
C SER A 510 17.71 -3.34 -1.40
N GLY A 511 18.77 -2.54 -1.47
CA GLY A 511 18.72 -1.14 -1.90
C GLY A 511 18.19 -0.88 -3.33
N SER A 512 17.87 -1.93 -4.10
CA SER A 512 17.24 -1.83 -5.42
C SER A 512 15.71 -1.86 -5.39
N ASP A 513 15.07 -2.39 -4.34
CA ASP A 513 13.61 -2.53 -4.31
C ASP A 513 12.88 -1.30 -3.77
N ARG A 514 12.88 -0.24 -4.57
CA ARG A 514 12.29 1.06 -4.23
C ARG A 514 10.81 0.99 -3.84
N SER A 515 10.09 -0.05 -4.24
CA SER A 515 8.67 -0.21 -3.91
C SER A 515 8.42 -0.37 -2.40
N SER A 516 9.43 -0.84 -1.68
CA SER A 516 9.41 -1.03 -0.23
C SER A 516 9.86 0.20 0.55
N PHE A 517 10.33 1.25 -0.13
CA PHE A 517 10.91 2.42 0.53
C PHE A 517 9.82 3.34 1.07
N GLY A 518 10.09 3.92 2.23
CA GLY A 518 9.23 4.89 2.88
C GLY A 518 9.38 6.32 2.38
N TRP A 519 8.69 7.21 3.07
CA TRP A 519 8.74 8.66 2.87
C TRP A 519 9.95 9.28 3.55
N ASN A 520 10.65 10.19 2.86
CA ASN A 520 11.69 11.04 3.45
C ASN A 520 11.69 12.42 2.78
N GLY A 521 11.70 13.49 3.56
CA GLY A 521 11.71 14.87 3.07
C GLY A 521 10.49 15.21 2.21
N GLY A 522 9.31 14.73 2.59
CA GLY A 522 8.05 14.94 1.85
C GLY A 522 7.98 14.25 0.48
N LYS A 523 8.83 13.25 0.23
CA LYS A 523 8.82 12.42 -0.99
C LYS A 523 8.64 10.95 -0.64
N PRO A 524 7.78 10.20 -1.35
CA PRO A 524 7.62 8.76 -1.16
C PRO A 524 8.70 7.94 -1.87
N TYR A 525 8.90 6.69 -1.44
CA TYR A 525 9.80 5.71 -2.07
C TYR A 525 11.25 6.18 -2.20
N THR A 526 11.75 6.85 -1.16
CA THR A 526 13.10 7.44 -1.14
C THR A 526 14.03 6.87 -0.09
N GLN A 527 13.52 6.22 0.96
CA GLN A 527 14.34 5.74 2.08
C GLN A 527 13.94 4.32 2.53
N PRO A 528 14.84 3.33 2.48
CA PRO A 528 14.60 2.00 3.02
C PRO A 528 14.23 2.03 4.50
N GLY A 529 13.30 1.17 4.94
CA GLY A 529 12.91 1.01 6.34
C GLY A 529 12.07 2.13 6.96
N TYR A 530 11.86 3.22 6.23
CA TYR A 530 10.99 4.32 6.67
C TYR A 530 9.54 3.95 6.45
N ASN A 531 8.64 4.64 7.15
CA ASN A 531 7.21 4.45 6.99
C ASN A 531 6.77 4.88 5.58
N MET A 532 5.90 4.11 4.94
CA MET A 532 5.23 4.42 3.67
C MET A 532 4.08 5.44 3.84
N VAL A 533 4.18 6.27 4.88
CA VAL A 533 3.21 7.27 5.31
C VAL A 533 3.92 8.63 5.38
N PRO A 534 3.33 9.71 4.83
CA PRO A 534 3.90 11.05 4.89
C PRO A 534 4.35 11.47 6.29
N GLU A 535 5.45 12.22 6.37
CA GLU A 535 6.15 12.51 7.64
C GLU A 535 5.33 13.30 8.66
N ASN A 536 4.35 14.06 8.19
CA ASN A 536 3.46 14.85 9.04
C ASN A 536 2.21 14.08 9.49
N GLN A 537 2.14 12.76 9.31
CA GLN A 537 0.96 11.96 9.64
C GLN A 537 1.16 10.98 10.79
N ASP A 538 0.13 10.89 11.64
CA ASP A 538 -0.15 9.75 12.51
C ASP A 538 -1.15 8.81 11.83
N VAL A 539 -1.01 7.51 12.06
CA VAL A 539 -1.94 6.49 11.52
C VAL A 539 -2.41 5.57 12.64
N TYR A 540 -3.71 5.29 12.59
CA TYR A 540 -4.42 4.41 13.49
C TYR A 540 -5.12 3.33 12.68
N LEU A 541 -5.19 2.14 13.25
CA LEU A 541 -5.94 1.01 12.75
C LEU A 541 -7.00 0.64 13.79
N ARG A 542 -8.23 0.39 13.37
CA ARG A 542 -9.28 -0.16 14.24
C ARG A 542 -9.80 -1.45 13.65
N ILE A 543 -9.72 -2.54 14.39
CA ILE A 543 -10.22 -3.84 13.92
C ILE A 543 -11.65 -4.01 14.39
N HIS A 544 -12.63 -4.11 13.50
CA HIS A 544 -14.04 -4.26 13.86
C HIS A 544 -14.47 -5.74 13.97
N GLY A 545 -13.71 -6.62 13.33
CA GLY A 545 -13.95 -8.05 13.20
C GLY A 545 -12.82 -8.73 12.40
N PRO A 546 -12.88 -10.06 12.19
CA PRO A 546 -11.82 -10.81 11.50
C PRO A 546 -11.52 -10.29 10.09
N GLU A 547 -12.56 -9.88 9.35
CA GLU A 547 -12.53 -9.50 7.94
C GLU A 547 -12.66 -7.98 7.69
N ILE A 548 -12.81 -7.19 8.75
CA ILE A 548 -13.20 -5.78 8.69
C ILE A 548 -12.35 -4.89 9.59
N PHE A 549 -11.81 -3.83 9.02
CA PHE A 549 -10.99 -2.85 9.73
C PHE A 549 -11.12 -1.44 9.14
N SER A 550 -10.79 -0.44 9.95
CA SER A 550 -10.66 0.96 9.54
C SER A 550 -9.21 1.40 9.61
N TYR A 551 -8.73 2.03 8.54
CA TYR A 551 -7.49 2.79 8.48
C TYR A 551 -7.84 4.26 8.67
N TYR A 552 -7.24 4.95 9.63
CA TYR A 552 -7.48 6.37 9.86
C TYR A 552 -6.17 7.11 10.07
N ALA A 553 -6.02 8.27 9.43
CA ALA A 553 -4.80 9.05 9.47
C ALA A 553 -5.08 10.53 9.74
N ARG A 554 -4.14 11.15 10.46
CA ARG A 554 -4.17 12.57 10.85
C ARG A 554 -2.93 13.26 10.34
N ALA A 555 -3.09 14.16 9.38
CA ALA A 555 -2.03 15.06 8.93
C ALA A 555 -2.01 16.30 9.82
N PHE A 556 -0.82 16.75 10.17
CA PHE A 556 -0.59 17.95 10.98
C PHE A 556 0.18 18.99 10.19
N ASP A 557 -0.03 20.27 10.52
CA ASP A 557 0.69 21.40 9.94
C ASP A 557 0.69 21.37 8.40
N ALA A 558 -0.48 21.06 7.83
CA ALA A 558 -0.65 20.90 6.39
C ALA A 558 -0.54 22.27 5.69
N PRO A 559 0.45 22.48 4.81
CA PRO A 559 0.64 23.78 4.17
C PRO A 559 -0.54 24.14 3.26
N ALA A 560 -0.80 25.45 3.14
CA ALA A 560 -1.68 25.97 2.11
C ALA A 560 -1.22 25.49 0.74
N ASP A 561 -2.18 25.19 -0.12
CA ASP A 561 -1.95 24.76 -1.49
C ASP A 561 -1.07 23.49 -1.64
N ALA A 562 -0.93 22.68 -0.59
CA ALA A 562 -0.26 21.39 -0.64
C ALA A 562 -1.23 20.22 -0.45
N TRP A 563 -1.06 19.17 -1.25
CA TRP A 563 -1.82 17.94 -1.08
C TRP A 563 -1.40 17.18 0.16
N GLN A 564 -2.38 16.81 0.97
CA GLN A 564 -2.26 15.78 2.00
C GLN A 564 -2.83 14.49 1.43
N ILE A 565 -2.02 13.44 1.36
CA ILE A 565 -2.40 12.15 0.78
C ILE A 565 -2.51 11.13 1.91
N PHE A 566 -3.66 10.48 2.02
CA PHE A 566 -3.98 9.47 3.02
C PHE A 566 -4.04 8.08 2.38
N CYS A 567 -3.51 7.07 3.08
CA CYS A 567 -3.35 5.69 2.57
C CYS A 567 -2.60 5.61 1.23
N HIS A 568 -1.55 6.43 1.07
CA HIS A 568 -0.72 6.48 -0.13
C HIS A 568 -0.15 5.12 -0.57
N HIS A 569 0.25 4.29 0.39
CA HIS A 569 0.82 2.97 0.14
C HIS A 569 -0.20 1.97 -0.45
N GLY A 570 -1.49 2.18 -0.19
CA GLY A 570 -2.55 1.26 -0.59
C GLY A 570 -2.38 -0.13 0.05
N GLY A 571 -2.83 -1.15 -0.66
CA GLY A 571 -2.57 -2.55 -0.35
C GLY A 571 -2.37 -3.35 -1.63
N ALA A 572 -2.27 -4.66 -1.50
CA ALA A 572 -2.29 -5.55 -2.64
C ALA A 572 -2.99 -6.86 -2.34
N TYR A 573 -3.54 -7.44 -3.40
CA TYR A 573 -4.19 -8.73 -3.39
C TYR A 573 -3.28 -9.73 -4.10
N VAL A 574 -2.86 -10.77 -3.39
CA VAL A 574 -1.94 -11.79 -3.94
C VAL A 574 -2.71 -12.68 -4.91
N VAL A 575 -2.26 -12.65 -6.17
CA VAL A 575 -2.85 -13.40 -7.28
C VAL A 575 -2.12 -14.73 -7.46
N GLU A 576 -0.80 -14.72 -7.35
CA GLU A 576 0.02 -15.90 -7.59
C GLU A 576 1.40 -15.76 -6.94
N VAL A 577 2.04 -16.88 -6.61
CA VAL A 577 3.46 -16.95 -6.25
C VAL A 577 4.23 -17.53 -7.44
N ARG A 578 4.83 -16.66 -8.28
CA ARG A 578 5.49 -17.07 -9.55
C ARG A 578 6.95 -17.51 -9.41
N ALA A 579 7.74 -16.76 -8.64
CA ALA A 579 9.21 -16.88 -8.68
C ALA A 579 9.79 -17.86 -7.65
N ALA A 580 8.95 -18.42 -6.78
CA ALA A 580 9.38 -18.98 -5.51
C ALA A 580 8.89 -20.39 -5.17
N PRO A 581 7.94 -21.08 -5.84
CA PRO A 581 7.69 -22.45 -5.44
C PRO A 581 8.99 -23.23 -5.60
N ASP A 582 9.60 -23.28 -6.77
CA ASP A 582 10.72 -24.22 -6.95
C ASP A 582 12.09 -23.68 -6.55
N SER A 583 12.34 -22.36 -6.50
CA SER A 583 13.62 -21.79 -6.02
C SER A 583 13.61 -21.45 -4.53
N LEU A 584 12.45 -21.16 -3.94
CA LEU A 584 12.28 -21.09 -2.48
C LEU A 584 12.10 -22.52 -1.95
N ARG A 585 11.43 -23.45 -2.66
CA ARG A 585 11.55 -24.91 -2.43
C ARG A 585 12.97 -25.40 -2.69
N ALA A 586 13.72 -24.92 -3.68
CA ALA A 586 15.08 -25.40 -3.97
C ALA A 586 16.16 -24.75 -3.11
N GLY A 587 15.97 -23.53 -2.64
CA GLY A 587 16.76 -22.93 -1.56
C GLY A 587 16.48 -23.61 -0.21
N LEU A 588 15.28 -24.16 -0.05
CA LEU A 588 14.92 -25.10 1.02
C LEU A 588 15.35 -26.56 0.72
N HIS A 589 15.57 -26.91 -0.56
CA HIS A 589 16.32 -28.10 -0.97
C HIS A 589 17.80 -27.80 -0.75
N ILE A 590 18.18 -27.87 0.52
CA ILE A 590 19.38 -28.64 0.82
C ILE A 590 19.18 -29.95 0.07
N ASP A 591 20.03 -30.19 -0.92
CA ASP A 591 20.08 -31.44 -1.68
C ASP A 591 19.76 -32.59 -0.71
N PRO A 592 18.67 -33.36 -0.94
CA PRO A 592 18.27 -34.42 -0.04
C PRO A 592 19.44 -35.38 0.25
N GLU A 593 20.33 -35.59 -0.71
CA GLU A 593 21.53 -36.41 -0.53
C GLU A 593 22.57 -35.74 0.38
N ASN A 594 22.75 -34.42 0.32
CA ASN A 594 23.66 -33.69 1.22
C ASN A 594 23.07 -33.41 2.62
N TYR A 595 21.75 -33.30 2.80
CA TYR A 595 21.14 -33.23 4.13
C TYR A 595 21.11 -34.60 4.82
N LEU A 596 20.83 -35.67 4.07
CA LEU A 596 20.87 -37.06 4.59
C LEU A 596 22.30 -37.54 4.88
N GLN A 597 23.32 -36.97 4.23
CA GLN A 597 24.72 -37.33 4.49
C GLN A 597 25.40 -36.44 5.56
N SER A 598 24.96 -35.19 5.75
CA SER A 598 25.56 -34.28 6.77
C SER A 598 24.85 -34.32 8.13
N VAL A 599 23.60 -34.80 8.18
CA VAL A 599 22.95 -35.20 9.43
C VAL A 599 22.82 -36.72 9.39
N PRO A 600 23.62 -37.49 10.16
CA PRO A 600 23.44 -38.93 10.22
C PRO A 600 22.08 -39.21 10.87
N VAL A 601 21.04 -39.34 10.06
CA VAL A 601 19.73 -39.89 10.46
C VAL A 601 19.90 -41.40 10.60
N LYS A 602 20.65 -41.80 11.62
CA LYS A 602 20.11 -42.79 12.54
C LYS A 602 19.27 -41.96 13.49
N PHE A 603 17.95 -42.17 13.50
CA PHE A 603 17.12 -41.83 14.66
C PHE A 603 17.63 -42.64 15.87
N LYS A 604 18.77 -42.23 16.40
CA LYS A 604 19.15 -42.50 17.78
C LYS A 604 18.53 -41.35 18.54
N LYS A 605 17.65 -41.68 19.51
CA LYS A 605 17.18 -40.82 20.60
C LYS A 605 17.92 -39.50 20.58
N GLY A 606 17.29 -38.46 20.03
CA GLY A 606 17.83 -37.12 20.10
C GLY A 606 18.29 -36.86 21.53
N LYS A 607 19.44 -36.20 21.71
CA LYS A 607 19.80 -35.69 23.04
C LYS A 607 18.55 -34.99 23.59
N GLU A 608 18.08 -35.44 24.75
CA GLU A 608 17.01 -34.79 25.52
C GLU A 608 17.21 -33.27 25.44
N GLY A 609 16.23 -32.55 24.89
CA GLY A 609 16.21 -31.08 24.86
C GLY A 609 16.56 -30.37 23.54
N SER A 610 16.94 -31.07 22.46
CA SER A 610 17.12 -30.43 21.14
C SER A 610 15.81 -30.39 20.34
N PRO A 611 15.41 -29.24 19.75
CA PRO A 611 14.22 -29.17 18.90
C PRO A 611 14.37 -30.07 17.66
N LEU A 612 13.42 -30.98 17.45
CA LEU A 612 13.42 -31.88 16.29
C LEU A 612 13.04 -31.10 15.02
N PRO A 613 13.80 -31.22 13.91
CA PRO A 613 13.39 -30.68 12.62
C PRO A 613 12.26 -31.53 12.03
N VAL A 614 11.05 -30.99 12.04
CA VAL A 614 9.85 -31.49 11.36
C VAL A 614 10.15 -31.59 9.85
N VAL A 615 10.10 -32.79 9.27
CA VAL A 615 10.47 -33.04 7.86
C VAL A 615 9.49 -32.34 6.92
N TYR A 616 10.01 -31.43 6.09
CA TYR A 616 9.22 -30.55 5.24
C TYR A 616 8.54 -31.29 4.08
N ASN A 617 7.30 -31.74 4.26
CA ASN A 617 6.46 -32.02 3.11
C ASN A 617 5.88 -30.69 2.58
N MET A 618 6.66 -30.01 1.73
CA MET A 618 6.29 -28.75 1.08
C MET A 618 5.11 -28.87 0.08
N SER A 619 4.49 -30.05 -0.03
CA SER A 619 3.22 -30.21 -0.76
C SER A 619 2.02 -29.61 0.00
N ARG A 620 2.15 -29.37 1.32
CA ARG A 620 1.08 -28.86 2.19
C ARG A 620 1.43 -27.48 2.76
N TRP A 621 0.73 -26.45 2.30
CA TRP A 621 0.90 -25.04 2.73
C TRP A 621 0.54 -24.84 4.20
N SER A 622 -0.53 -25.48 4.67
CA SER A 622 -0.96 -25.45 6.08
C SER A 622 0.16 -25.93 7.01
N VAL A 623 0.84 -27.03 6.67
CA VAL A 623 1.97 -27.56 7.46
C VAL A 623 3.17 -26.61 7.40
N PHE A 624 3.46 -26.02 6.23
CA PHE A 624 4.49 -25.01 6.09
C PHE A 624 4.25 -23.80 7.01
N TYR A 625 3.06 -23.20 6.98
CA TYR A 625 2.73 -22.06 7.84
C TYR A 625 2.65 -22.44 9.32
N TRP A 626 2.16 -23.63 9.63
CA TRP A 626 2.19 -24.16 11.00
C TRP A 626 3.63 -24.22 11.52
N ASN A 627 4.57 -24.77 10.74
CA ASN A 627 5.97 -24.85 11.13
C ASN A 627 6.67 -23.48 11.16
N ASN A 628 6.20 -22.50 10.39
CA ASN A 628 6.71 -21.13 10.49
C ASN A 628 6.31 -20.44 11.80
N ARG A 629 5.20 -20.86 12.43
CA ARG A 629 4.67 -20.27 13.67
C ARG A 629 5.00 -21.09 14.92
N TYR A 630 4.96 -22.42 14.81
CA TYR A 630 5.09 -23.34 15.93
C TYR A 630 6.32 -24.25 15.77
N TYR A 631 6.70 -24.87 16.89
CA TYR A 631 7.69 -25.93 16.96
C TYR A 631 7.33 -26.90 18.08
N ILE A 632 8.00 -28.06 18.12
CA ILE A 632 7.76 -29.10 19.12
C ILE A 632 8.98 -29.20 20.02
N LYS A 633 8.74 -29.21 21.33
CA LYS A 633 9.77 -29.43 22.34
C LYS A 633 9.17 -30.22 23.48
N ASP A 634 9.86 -31.30 23.88
CA ASP A 634 9.45 -32.17 24.98
C ASP A 634 8.01 -32.72 24.82
N GLY A 635 7.61 -32.99 23.57
CA GLY A 635 6.29 -33.47 23.20
C GLY A 635 5.15 -32.46 23.27
N GLU A 636 5.47 -31.19 23.50
CA GLU A 636 4.51 -30.11 23.54
C GLU A 636 4.71 -29.14 22.36
N LYS A 637 3.61 -28.56 21.89
CA LYS A 637 3.62 -27.47 20.91
C LYS A 637 3.98 -26.16 21.60
N HIS A 638 4.93 -25.43 21.01
CA HIS A 638 5.31 -24.10 21.44
C HIS A 638 5.18 -23.09 20.30
N GLU A 639 4.78 -21.87 20.62
CA GLU A 639 4.86 -20.75 19.67
C GLU A 639 6.29 -20.23 19.58
N ARG A 640 6.73 -19.92 18.36
CA ARG A 640 8.07 -19.37 18.10
C ARG A 640 8.25 -17.96 18.66
N VAL A 641 7.18 -17.18 18.69
CA VAL A 641 7.10 -15.87 19.33
C VAL A 641 5.83 -15.81 20.16
N LYS A 642 5.95 -15.43 21.42
CA LYS A 642 4.82 -15.25 22.33
C LYS A 642 4.83 -13.83 22.88
N ILE A 643 3.68 -13.15 22.81
CA ILE A 643 3.47 -11.84 23.43
C ILE A 643 3.05 -12.05 24.88
N HIS A 644 3.74 -11.39 25.82
CA HIS A 644 3.39 -11.40 27.25
C HIS A 644 2.73 -10.09 27.68
N ASP A 645 3.14 -8.98 27.06
CA ASP A 645 2.62 -7.65 27.38
C ASP A 645 2.25 -6.88 26.10
N LEU A 646 1.01 -7.10 25.66
CA LEU A 646 0.45 -6.40 24.51
C LEU A 646 0.29 -4.90 24.79
N GLN A 647 0.07 -4.48 26.03
CA GLN A 647 -0.13 -3.07 26.38
C GLN A 647 1.18 -2.28 26.20
N THR A 648 2.31 -2.85 26.61
CA THR A 648 3.64 -2.28 26.35
C THR A 648 3.91 -2.18 24.84
N ILE A 649 3.50 -3.17 24.04
CA ILE A 649 3.59 -3.12 22.57
C ILE A 649 2.76 -1.97 21.98
N LEU A 650 1.52 -1.81 22.44
CA LEU A 650 0.58 -0.81 21.91
C LEU A 650 0.99 0.61 22.26
N THR A 651 1.40 0.85 23.51
CA THR A 651 1.80 2.18 24.00
C THR A 651 3.24 2.51 23.64
N GLY A 652 4.08 1.50 23.46
CA GLY A 652 5.52 1.63 23.43
C GLY A 652 6.12 2.05 24.77
N GLU A 653 5.34 2.15 25.85
CA GLU A 653 5.80 2.51 27.19
C GLU A 653 5.94 1.24 28.03
N GLY A 654 7.15 0.67 28.09
CA GLY A 654 7.42 -0.36 29.08
C GLY A 654 7.24 0.21 30.49
N GLU A 655 6.85 -0.63 31.45
CA GLU A 655 6.76 -0.28 32.87
C GLU A 655 8.12 0.23 33.39
N ARG A 656 8.41 1.51 33.18
CA ARG A 656 9.56 2.17 33.81
C ARG A 656 9.22 2.38 35.28
N GLY A 657 9.54 1.37 36.10
CA GLY A 657 9.71 1.55 37.55
C GLY A 657 8.55 1.08 38.43
N ARG A 658 8.29 -0.23 38.46
CA ARG A 658 7.79 -0.91 39.67
C ARG A 658 8.84 -1.93 40.14
N HIS A 659 9.96 -1.44 40.63
CA HIS A 659 10.91 -2.23 41.42
C HIS A 659 11.19 -1.51 42.73
#